data_AF-C5EYP6-F1
#
_entry.id   AF-C5EYP6-F1
#
_cell.length_a   1.000
_cell.length_b   1.000
_cell.length_c   1.000
_cell.angle_alpha   90.00
_cell.angle_beta   90.00
_cell.angle_gamma   90.00
#
_symmetry.space_group_name_H-M   'P 1'
#
loop_
_entity.id
_entity.type
_entity.pdbx_description
1 polymer ?
#
loop_
_entity_poly.entity_id
_entity_poly.type
_entity_poly.pdbx_seq_one_letter_code
_entity_poly.pdbx_strand_id
1 'polypeptide(L)'
;TLIGDTIDIRGGKIENTSGGTNKDNSIYFVGENIYIDADAVNLSSNNNIYATAFKEGYIQRQMKNFQKDGFTFGNFNQLITDESYAYNDNGHITDKSGQSNFKKVITLGNGNADEALSEWYWFANGWNNNNGDTRSVDEFRLVGNIDFSKQIGGRDRYIIDFSKNENDIDRSFMYSGNYYDPNNDNNYNDNMVVGKDSANAFQGIFDGGGNTLSNVDIDYANSNYANYIGVFGYASNSTISNLNLDKVNIAAKKEVKKSASGESIGSLLGYGENLKISNIFVKDVDISFSVGSYTADLVQDKIGGFIGDIKNSTLDQIILDGFNINTTSEAGLALIWAGGFFGRSIGVNASNVAIQGNNNIKVNMFNWGGIVTPGTPPSIYLGGFAGLSQDGNLKNISIAVDTISGEGQNLQHAVIGGFAGWGHQINGDNINLNIKSLFGKIKGRTQQGSGNNQGLFMGGFGGRITSSDISNISINNIEEIVGENTLKTSDSFNLDSDKTYIGGFAGNMQQSGNKISNVVLNNIGKLSGVSQYDNVYIAGFVGSNDFSNVSFNNIYLYFNPNSTILAEANNGTAYKGKFYGSFNNFNPSLSNIHLYYKDGTLNGINSDSKDYHSTSNPNGQIFLNPYANATQGKESFKQALEKQNNSGGAFETNNIQYTQDSNGNSIYHFANTTGANVTPPSIIPPSIDTDPSLPNIDLGNVALEKD
;
A
#
# COMPACT_ATOMS: atom_id res chain seq x y z
N THR A 1 -34.94 -34.12 0.83
CA THR A 1 -33.70 -33.68 0.16
C THR A 1 -33.95 -32.35 -0.51
N LEU A 2 -33.07 -31.38 -0.30
CA LEU A 2 -33.06 -30.10 -1.00
C LEU A 2 -31.86 -30.09 -1.95
N ILE A 3 -32.08 -29.71 -3.21
CA ILE A 3 -31.06 -29.69 -4.26
C ILE A 3 -31.11 -28.34 -4.96
N GLY A 4 -29.95 -27.70 -5.15
CA GLY A 4 -29.83 -26.44 -5.88
C GLY A 4 -28.39 -26.02 -6.07
N ASP A 5 -28.13 -25.05 -6.94
CA ASP A 5 -26.76 -24.56 -7.20
C ASP A 5 -26.15 -23.94 -5.93
N THR A 6 -26.94 -23.18 -5.19
CA THR A 6 -26.60 -22.66 -3.86
C THR A 6 -27.72 -23.00 -2.87
N ILE A 7 -27.34 -23.55 -1.72
CA ILE A 7 -28.24 -23.76 -0.58
C ILE A 7 -27.74 -22.86 0.54
N ASP A 8 -28.56 -21.91 0.98
CA ASP A 8 -28.22 -20.96 2.03
C ASP A 8 -29.26 -21.03 3.16
N ILE A 9 -28.82 -21.47 4.33
CA ILE A 9 -29.68 -21.74 5.48
C ILE A 9 -29.39 -20.71 6.57
N ARG A 10 -30.25 -19.69 6.65
CA ARG A 10 -30.06 -18.52 7.53
C ARG A 10 -30.92 -18.53 8.80
N GLY A 11 -31.67 -19.60 9.05
CA GLY A 11 -32.46 -19.76 10.26
C GLY A 11 -33.58 -20.78 10.17
N GLY A 12 -34.28 -20.96 11.27
CA GLY A 12 -35.45 -21.83 11.38
C GLY A 12 -35.16 -23.18 12.04
N LYS A 13 -36.20 -24.00 12.16
CA LYS A 13 -36.11 -25.36 12.69
C LYS A 13 -36.05 -26.34 11.53
N ILE A 14 -34.96 -27.09 11.42
CA ILE A 14 -34.82 -28.13 10.41
C ILE A 14 -34.96 -29.47 11.11
N GLU A 15 -36.09 -30.16 10.87
CA GLU A 15 -36.36 -31.44 11.47
C GLU A 15 -36.96 -32.45 10.49
N ASN A 16 -36.66 -33.73 10.70
CA ASN A 16 -37.41 -34.82 10.12
C ASN A 16 -38.10 -35.58 11.27
N THR A 17 -39.44 -35.51 11.29
CA THR A 17 -40.30 -35.85 12.43
C THR A 17 -40.38 -37.36 12.72
N SER A 18 -39.92 -38.22 11.81
CA SER A 18 -39.96 -39.69 11.99
C SER A 18 -38.86 -40.26 12.88
N GLY A 19 -37.81 -39.49 13.18
CA GLY A 19 -36.74 -39.83 14.15
C GLY A 19 -35.91 -41.07 13.81
N GLY A 20 -34.62 -40.90 13.50
CA GLY A 20 -33.67 -42.00 13.33
C GLY A 20 -32.28 -41.58 12.83
N THR A 21 -31.25 -42.37 13.16
CA THR A 21 -29.84 -42.14 12.77
C THR A 21 -29.42 -42.87 11.48
N ASN A 22 -30.35 -43.57 10.82
CA ASN A 22 -30.11 -44.21 9.52
C ASN A 22 -30.33 -43.23 8.36
N LYS A 23 -29.68 -43.48 7.21
CA LYS A 23 -29.80 -42.66 5.99
C LYS A 23 -31.26 -42.41 5.57
N ASP A 24 -32.13 -43.40 5.76
CA ASP A 24 -33.56 -43.32 5.37
C ASP A 24 -34.39 -42.30 6.16
N ASN A 25 -33.93 -41.85 7.33
CA ASN A 25 -34.59 -40.86 8.19
C ASN A 25 -33.77 -39.56 8.34
N SER A 26 -32.84 -39.31 7.43
CA SER A 26 -31.95 -38.15 7.48
C SER A 26 -32.35 -37.04 6.50
N ILE A 27 -31.83 -35.83 6.72
CA ILE A 27 -32.03 -34.68 5.84
C ILE A 27 -30.83 -34.58 4.90
N TYR A 28 -31.07 -34.21 3.64
CA TYR A 28 -30.02 -34.12 2.62
C TYR A 28 -30.04 -32.74 1.95
N PHE A 29 -28.89 -32.10 1.88
CA PHE A 29 -28.61 -30.88 1.12
C PHE A 29 -27.55 -31.19 0.06
N VAL A 30 -27.84 -30.86 -1.20
CA VAL A 30 -26.92 -31.15 -2.31
C VAL A 30 -26.83 -29.94 -3.23
N GLY A 31 -25.62 -29.41 -3.42
CA GLY A 31 -25.45 -28.24 -4.27
C GLY A 31 -24.00 -27.94 -4.62
N GLU A 32 -23.77 -26.95 -5.49
CA GLU A 32 -22.42 -26.47 -5.75
C GLU A 32 -21.88 -25.72 -4.53
N ASN A 33 -22.69 -24.85 -3.91
CA ASN A 33 -22.34 -24.17 -2.67
C ASN A 33 -23.37 -24.41 -1.56
N ILE A 34 -22.93 -24.64 -0.34
CA ILE A 34 -23.81 -24.82 0.84
C ILE A 34 -23.34 -23.92 1.98
N TYR A 35 -24.24 -23.09 2.52
CA TYR A 35 -24.00 -22.18 3.64
C TYR A 35 -24.98 -22.48 4.78
N ILE A 36 -24.49 -22.64 6.00
CA ILE A 36 -25.29 -22.97 7.17
C ILE A 36 -24.98 -22.00 8.31
N ASP A 37 -25.97 -21.21 8.72
CA ASP A 37 -25.90 -20.38 9.93
C ASP A 37 -26.20 -21.20 11.18
N ALA A 38 -25.14 -21.59 11.88
CA ALA A 38 -25.25 -22.44 13.05
C ALA A 38 -25.88 -21.74 14.27
N ASP A 39 -25.93 -20.41 14.32
CA ASP A 39 -26.55 -19.68 15.42
C ASP A 39 -28.05 -19.47 15.19
N ALA A 40 -28.48 -19.37 13.93
CA ALA A 40 -29.88 -19.18 13.57
C ALA A 40 -30.63 -20.51 13.34
N VAL A 41 -29.91 -21.58 12.98
CA VAL A 41 -30.51 -22.88 12.67
C VAL A 41 -30.55 -23.76 13.90
N ASN A 42 -31.76 -24.11 14.32
CA ASN A 42 -31.92 -25.16 15.30
C ASN A 42 -31.82 -26.52 14.61
N LEU A 43 -30.63 -27.12 14.64
CA LEU A 43 -30.36 -28.50 14.21
C LEU A 43 -30.97 -29.53 15.20
N SER A 44 -32.14 -29.23 15.78
CA SER A 44 -32.83 -30.01 16.83
C SER A 44 -33.24 -31.44 16.45
N SER A 45 -32.92 -31.92 15.25
CA SER A 45 -33.26 -33.30 14.90
C SER A 45 -32.37 -34.28 15.64
N ASN A 46 -32.95 -35.36 16.18
CA ASN A 46 -32.22 -36.58 16.54
C ASN A 46 -31.63 -37.32 15.32
N ASN A 47 -31.53 -36.64 14.16
CA ASN A 47 -31.23 -37.21 12.85
C ASN A 47 -29.98 -36.54 12.28
N ASN A 48 -29.30 -37.24 11.36
CA ASN A 48 -28.18 -36.69 10.64
C ASN A 48 -28.66 -35.76 9.51
N ILE A 49 -27.88 -34.71 9.26
CA ILE A 49 -27.99 -33.82 8.11
C ILE A 49 -26.79 -34.10 7.24
N TYR A 50 -27.02 -34.60 6.03
CA TYR A 50 -26.00 -34.87 5.04
C TYR A 50 -25.91 -33.69 4.08
N ALA A 51 -24.77 -33.01 4.03
CA ALA A 51 -24.55 -31.84 3.18
C ALA A 51 -23.44 -32.10 2.16
N THR A 52 -23.82 -32.31 0.90
CA THR A 52 -22.89 -32.54 -0.21
C THR A 52 -22.72 -31.24 -1.01
N ALA A 53 -21.71 -30.45 -0.65
CA ALA A 53 -21.30 -29.27 -1.43
C ALA A 53 -20.23 -29.68 -2.45
N PHE A 54 -20.41 -29.42 -3.75
CA PHE A 54 -19.43 -29.81 -4.75
C PHE A 54 -18.26 -28.83 -4.89
N LYS A 55 -18.49 -27.55 -4.60
CA LYS A 55 -17.50 -26.46 -4.73
C LYS A 55 -17.12 -25.87 -3.38
N GLU A 56 -18.08 -25.30 -2.64
CA GLU A 56 -17.79 -24.66 -1.34
C GLU A 56 -18.85 -24.98 -0.28
N GLY A 57 -18.40 -25.35 0.92
CA GLY A 57 -19.27 -25.58 2.07
C GLY A 57 -18.85 -24.70 3.23
N TYR A 58 -19.81 -24.08 3.90
CA TYR A 58 -19.59 -23.13 4.99
C TYR A 58 -20.52 -23.41 6.17
N ILE A 59 -19.96 -23.36 7.37
CA ILE A 59 -20.69 -23.26 8.62
C ILE A 59 -20.31 -21.92 9.24
N GLN A 60 -21.29 -21.07 9.53
CA GLN A 60 -21.04 -19.72 10.05
C GLN A 60 -21.61 -19.54 11.45
N ARG A 61 -20.97 -18.69 12.24
CA ARG A 61 -21.46 -18.17 13.52
C ARG A 61 -21.18 -16.68 13.64
N GLN A 62 -21.97 -15.97 14.44
CA GLN A 62 -21.75 -14.57 14.78
C GLN A 62 -20.74 -14.47 15.92
N MET A 63 -19.83 -13.49 15.85
CA MET A 63 -18.79 -13.29 16.87
C MET A 63 -19.37 -13.12 18.28
N LYS A 64 -20.51 -12.44 18.44
CA LYS A 64 -21.14 -12.31 19.75
C LYS A 64 -21.53 -13.64 20.40
N ASN A 65 -22.04 -14.59 19.60
CA ASN A 65 -22.41 -15.92 20.11
C ASN A 65 -21.18 -16.79 20.31
N PHE A 66 -20.21 -16.69 19.40
CA PHE A 66 -18.92 -17.35 19.55
C PHE A 66 -18.20 -16.92 20.83
N GLN A 67 -18.17 -15.62 21.15
CA GLN A 67 -17.59 -15.12 22.41
C GLN A 67 -18.41 -15.53 23.63
N LYS A 68 -19.75 -15.46 23.55
CA LYS A 68 -20.66 -15.93 24.61
C LYS A 68 -20.39 -17.38 24.98
N ASP A 69 -20.08 -18.22 23.99
CA ASP A 69 -19.74 -19.64 24.17
C ASP A 69 -18.24 -19.87 24.45
N GLY A 70 -17.54 -18.86 24.97
CA GLY A 70 -16.14 -18.97 25.36
C GLY A 70 -15.19 -19.20 24.20
N PHE A 71 -15.50 -18.66 23.02
CA PHE A 71 -14.75 -18.85 21.77
C PHE A 71 -14.69 -20.31 21.30
N THR A 72 -15.71 -21.11 21.63
CA THR A 72 -15.84 -22.48 21.10
C THR A 72 -16.71 -22.46 19.85
N PHE A 73 -16.21 -22.98 18.72
CA PHE A 73 -16.98 -22.95 17.48
C PHE A 73 -18.19 -23.88 17.58
N GLY A 74 -18.04 -24.97 18.34
CA GLY A 74 -19.06 -25.98 18.58
C GLY A 74 -18.78 -27.26 17.80
N ASN A 75 -19.47 -28.34 18.17
CA ASN A 75 -19.38 -29.61 17.48
C ASN A 75 -20.70 -29.92 16.77
N PHE A 76 -20.69 -29.88 15.44
CA PHE A 76 -21.82 -30.19 14.59
C PHE A 76 -21.83 -31.66 14.18
N ASN A 77 -21.72 -32.60 15.15
CA ASN A 77 -21.66 -34.05 14.88
C ASN A 77 -22.82 -34.59 14.02
N GLN A 78 -23.97 -33.90 14.04
CA GLN A 78 -25.13 -34.27 13.24
C GLN A 78 -25.03 -33.80 11.79
N LEU A 79 -24.13 -32.86 11.47
CA LEU A 79 -23.85 -32.41 10.12
C LEU A 79 -22.71 -33.24 9.53
N ILE A 80 -23.03 -34.05 8.53
CA ILE A 80 -22.12 -34.96 7.83
C ILE A 80 -21.87 -34.37 6.44
N THR A 81 -20.63 -33.96 6.19
CA THR A 81 -20.24 -33.22 4.98
C THR A 81 -19.50 -34.07 3.95
N ASP A 82 -18.99 -35.22 4.36
CA ASP A 82 -18.17 -36.14 3.57
C ASP A 82 -18.99 -37.20 2.80
N GLU A 83 -20.09 -36.78 2.18
CA GLU A 83 -20.96 -37.68 1.42
C GLU A 83 -20.84 -37.50 -0.10
N SER A 84 -20.97 -38.61 -0.82
CA SER A 84 -21.17 -38.62 -2.27
C SER A 84 -22.66 -38.59 -2.60
N TYR A 85 -23.01 -37.86 -3.66
CA TYR A 85 -24.37 -37.87 -4.19
C TYR A 85 -24.40 -38.51 -5.59
N ALA A 86 -25.25 -39.53 -5.72
CA ALA A 86 -25.53 -40.19 -6.99
C ALA A 86 -26.54 -39.36 -7.78
N TYR A 87 -26.12 -38.78 -8.90
CA TYR A 87 -27.01 -38.03 -9.78
C TYR A 87 -27.11 -38.68 -11.17
N ASN A 88 -28.26 -38.50 -11.80
CA ASN A 88 -28.54 -39.04 -13.13
C ASN A 88 -28.14 -38.00 -14.19
N ASP A 89 -27.05 -38.25 -14.89
CA ASP A 89 -26.64 -37.50 -16.08
C ASP A 89 -27.08 -38.26 -17.33
N ASN A 90 -28.20 -37.85 -17.92
CA ASN A 90 -28.71 -38.38 -19.19
C ASN A 90 -28.84 -39.92 -19.25
N GLY A 91 -29.27 -40.55 -18.16
CA GLY A 91 -29.45 -42.00 -18.05
C GLY A 91 -28.25 -42.76 -17.48
N HIS A 92 -27.15 -42.06 -17.16
CA HIS A 92 -26.00 -42.62 -16.46
C HIS A 92 -25.97 -42.12 -15.02
N ILE A 93 -25.94 -43.04 -14.05
CA ILE A 93 -25.79 -42.69 -12.64
C ILE A 93 -24.30 -42.48 -12.38
N THR A 94 -23.94 -41.27 -11.95
CA THR A 94 -22.55 -40.92 -11.59
C THR A 94 -22.51 -40.42 -10.16
N ASP A 95 -21.55 -40.91 -9.38
CA ASP A 95 -21.31 -40.42 -8.02
C ASP A 95 -20.36 -39.23 -8.06
N LYS A 96 -20.79 -38.09 -7.51
CA LYS A 96 -19.93 -36.92 -7.29
C LYS A 96 -19.73 -36.74 -5.80
N SER A 97 -18.46 -36.75 -5.37
CA SER A 97 -18.10 -36.51 -3.97
C SER A 97 -18.24 -35.03 -3.62
N GLY A 98 -18.83 -34.74 -2.46
CA GLY A 98 -18.81 -33.40 -1.88
C GLY A 98 -17.49 -33.07 -1.18
N GLN A 99 -17.36 -31.80 -0.78
CA GLN A 99 -16.30 -31.31 0.08
C GLN A 99 -16.43 -31.91 1.48
N SER A 100 -15.42 -32.64 1.93
CA SER A 100 -15.45 -33.28 3.26
C SER A 100 -15.30 -32.28 4.40
N ASN A 101 -14.68 -31.11 4.16
CA ASN A 101 -14.36 -30.12 5.18
C ASN A 101 -15.04 -28.79 4.86
N PHE A 102 -16.22 -28.55 5.44
CA PHE A 102 -16.85 -27.24 5.36
C PHE A 102 -16.03 -26.23 6.16
N LYS A 103 -15.83 -25.04 5.60
CA LYS A 103 -15.10 -23.94 6.23
C LYS A 103 -15.86 -23.41 7.43
N LYS A 104 -15.14 -23.14 8.52
CA LYS A 104 -15.65 -22.46 9.71
C LYS A 104 -15.51 -20.95 9.53
N VAL A 105 -16.63 -20.24 9.58
CA VAL A 105 -16.68 -18.79 9.40
C VAL A 105 -17.20 -18.11 10.66
N ILE A 106 -16.53 -17.04 11.07
CA ILE A 106 -17.07 -16.12 12.07
C ILE A 106 -17.42 -14.79 11.41
N THR A 107 -18.68 -14.38 11.53
CA THR A 107 -19.16 -13.09 11.04
C THR A 107 -19.02 -12.00 12.10
N LEU A 108 -18.76 -10.78 11.62
CA LEU A 108 -18.48 -9.57 12.40
C LEU A 108 -19.30 -8.39 11.85
N GLY A 109 -19.60 -7.42 12.70
CA GLY A 109 -20.40 -6.25 12.31
C GLY A 109 -21.90 -6.53 12.35
N ASN A 110 -22.32 -7.49 13.17
CA ASN A 110 -23.72 -7.84 13.37
C ASN A 110 -24.41 -6.89 14.35
N GLY A 111 -25.74 -6.84 14.27
CA GLY A 111 -26.57 -6.16 15.26
C GLY A 111 -26.51 -4.63 15.18
N ASN A 112 -26.62 -3.98 16.33
CA ASN A 112 -26.51 -2.51 16.42
C ASN A 112 -25.05 -2.05 16.50
N ALA A 113 -24.83 -0.73 16.45
CA ALA A 113 -23.48 -0.17 16.41
C ALA A 113 -22.59 -0.60 17.60
N ASP A 114 -23.09 -0.62 18.84
CA ASP A 114 -22.31 -1.04 20.02
C ASP A 114 -21.99 -2.54 19.96
N GLU A 115 -22.92 -3.38 19.48
CA GLU A 115 -22.66 -4.81 19.26
C GLU A 115 -21.58 -5.02 18.19
N ALA A 116 -21.68 -4.37 17.04
CA ALA A 116 -20.71 -4.45 15.95
C ALA A 116 -19.30 -4.01 16.40
N LEU A 117 -19.20 -2.91 17.15
CA LEU A 117 -17.95 -2.44 17.76
C LEU A 117 -17.38 -3.48 18.74
N SER A 118 -18.24 -4.07 19.57
CA SER A 118 -17.86 -5.08 20.56
C SER A 118 -17.40 -6.39 19.90
N GLU A 119 -18.02 -6.80 18.81
CA GLU A 119 -17.59 -7.96 18.03
C GLU A 119 -16.17 -7.77 17.49
N TRP A 120 -15.82 -6.59 16.99
CA TRP A 120 -14.44 -6.30 16.59
C TRP A 120 -13.47 -6.38 17.77
N TYR A 121 -13.83 -5.80 18.92
CA TYR A 121 -13.02 -5.89 20.14
C TYR A 121 -12.73 -7.34 20.51
N TRP A 122 -13.75 -8.20 20.48
CA TRP A 122 -13.60 -9.62 20.82
C TRP A 122 -12.91 -10.45 19.74
N PHE A 123 -12.98 -10.04 18.47
CA PHE A 123 -12.16 -10.61 17.41
C PHE A 123 -10.67 -10.39 17.69
N ALA A 124 -10.27 -9.13 17.89
CA ALA A 124 -8.88 -8.78 18.17
C ALA A 124 -8.38 -9.48 19.45
N ASN A 125 -9.16 -9.41 20.53
CA ASN A 125 -8.81 -10.04 21.80
C ASN A 125 -8.76 -11.56 21.72
N GLY A 126 -9.75 -12.19 21.08
CA GLY A 126 -9.81 -13.65 20.92
C GLY A 126 -8.62 -14.18 20.12
N TRP A 127 -8.23 -13.46 19.05
CA TRP A 127 -7.06 -13.81 18.25
C TRP A 127 -5.74 -13.62 19.02
N ASN A 128 -5.55 -12.43 19.59
CA ASN A 128 -4.32 -12.03 20.26
C ASN A 128 -4.05 -12.82 21.55
N ASN A 129 -5.09 -13.29 22.23
CA ASN A 129 -4.96 -14.10 23.45
C ASN A 129 -5.08 -15.61 23.20
N ASN A 130 -5.24 -16.02 21.93
CA ASN A 130 -5.42 -17.43 21.55
C ASN A 130 -6.57 -18.12 22.30
N ASN A 131 -7.74 -17.45 22.35
CA ASN A 131 -8.89 -17.97 23.07
C ASN A 131 -9.62 -19.04 22.26
N GLY A 132 -9.81 -20.22 22.84
CA GLY A 132 -10.61 -21.29 22.25
C GLY A 132 -10.19 -21.62 20.82
N ASP A 133 -11.18 -21.64 19.93
CA ASP A 133 -11.04 -22.03 18.53
C ASP A 133 -10.65 -20.88 17.60
N THR A 134 -10.38 -19.66 18.10
CA THR A 134 -10.16 -18.46 17.26
C THR A 134 -9.11 -18.63 16.17
N ARG A 135 -8.01 -19.33 16.46
CA ARG A 135 -6.93 -19.61 15.48
C ARG A 135 -7.20 -20.81 14.57
N SER A 136 -8.30 -21.53 14.79
CA SER A 136 -8.77 -22.66 13.96
C SER A 136 -9.97 -22.31 13.08
N VAL A 137 -10.47 -21.07 13.18
CA VAL A 137 -11.46 -20.52 12.26
C VAL A 137 -10.78 -20.28 10.91
N ASP A 138 -11.44 -20.72 9.84
CA ASP A 138 -10.89 -20.60 8.49
C ASP A 138 -11.02 -19.17 7.94
N GLU A 139 -12.11 -18.49 8.28
CA GLU A 139 -12.43 -17.17 7.75
C GLU A 139 -13.16 -16.28 8.77
N PHE A 140 -12.75 -15.01 8.85
CA PHE A 140 -13.49 -13.94 9.51
C PHE A 140 -14.09 -13.04 8.45
N ARG A 141 -15.41 -12.80 8.51
CA ARG A 141 -16.12 -12.03 7.49
C ARG A 141 -16.90 -10.86 8.09
N LEU A 142 -16.67 -9.64 7.58
CA LEU A 142 -17.58 -8.53 7.90
C LEU A 142 -18.89 -8.68 7.12
N VAL A 143 -20.01 -8.55 7.82
CA VAL A 143 -21.36 -8.52 7.25
C VAL A 143 -22.06 -7.18 7.43
N GLY A 144 -21.39 -6.23 8.08
CA GLY A 144 -21.86 -4.86 8.26
C GLY A 144 -20.70 -3.90 8.54
N ASN A 145 -20.97 -2.60 8.38
CA ASN A 145 -20.01 -1.55 8.68
C ASN A 145 -19.77 -1.43 10.19
N ILE A 146 -18.54 -1.07 10.58
CA ILE A 146 -18.16 -0.85 11.98
C ILE A 146 -17.62 0.56 12.13
N ASP A 147 -18.26 1.36 12.98
CA ASP A 147 -17.87 2.74 13.30
C ASP A 147 -17.19 2.79 14.69
N PHE A 148 -15.90 3.13 14.68
CA PHE A 148 -15.03 3.27 15.86
C PHE A 148 -15.07 4.68 16.47
N SER A 149 -16.05 5.52 16.10
CA SER A 149 -16.27 6.79 16.77
C SER A 149 -16.57 6.60 18.25
N LYS A 150 -15.95 7.42 19.11
CA LYS A 150 -16.24 7.47 20.56
C LYS A 150 -17.72 7.68 20.87
N GLN A 151 -18.41 8.47 20.06
CA GLN A 151 -19.82 8.83 20.26
C GLN A 151 -20.62 8.74 18.95
N ILE A 152 -21.90 8.36 19.06
CA ILE A 152 -22.89 8.49 17.98
C ILE A 152 -24.03 9.39 18.47
N GLY A 153 -24.33 10.47 17.74
CA GLY A 153 -25.38 11.41 18.14
C GLY A 153 -25.17 12.07 19.50
N GLY A 154 -23.92 12.18 19.95
CA GLY A 154 -23.54 12.69 21.28
C GLY A 154 -23.65 11.69 22.42
N ARG A 155 -24.00 10.42 22.14
CA ARG A 155 -24.04 9.33 23.12
C ARG A 155 -22.73 8.57 23.14
N ASP A 156 -22.15 8.36 24.32
CA ASP A 156 -21.00 7.47 24.53
C ASP A 156 -21.30 6.03 24.09
N ARG A 157 -20.27 5.39 23.55
CA ARG A 157 -20.31 4.01 23.05
C ARG A 157 -19.73 3.06 24.09
N TYR A 158 -20.14 1.80 24.02
CA TYR A 158 -19.76 0.79 25.00
C TYR A 158 -19.29 -0.49 24.33
N ILE A 159 -18.29 -1.14 24.94
CA ILE A 159 -17.92 -2.52 24.62
C ILE A 159 -18.70 -3.45 25.54
N ILE A 160 -19.40 -4.42 24.94
CA ILE A 160 -20.28 -5.39 25.59
C ILE A 160 -19.57 -6.72 25.70
N ASP A 161 -19.50 -7.29 26.90
CA ASP A 161 -19.14 -8.68 27.15
C ASP A 161 -20.38 -9.58 26.93
N PHE A 162 -20.39 -10.34 25.83
CA PHE A 162 -21.53 -11.18 25.48
C PHE A 162 -21.61 -12.47 26.30
N SER A 163 -20.57 -12.79 27.08
CA SER A 163 -20.57 -13.94 28.01
C SER A 163 -21.39 -13.68 29.27
N LYS A 164 -21.68 -12.41 29.58
CA LYS A 164 -22.44 -11.99 30.77
C LYS A 164 -23.93 -11.82 30.49
N ASN A 165 -24.75 -11.92 31.54
CA ASN A 165 -26.19 -11.72 31.43
C ASN A 165 -26.53 -10.26 31.20
N GLU A 166 -27.71 -10.00 30.62
CA GLU A 166 -28.08 -8.65 30.19
C GLU A 166 -28.12 -7.61 31.32
N ASN A 167 -28.38 -8.06 32.55
CA ASN A 167 -28.53 -7.23 33.74
C ASN A 167 -27.27 -7.21 34.61
N ASP A 168 -26.17 -7.83 34.20
CA ASP A 168 -24.94 -7.83 34.96
C ASP A 168 -24.32 -6.42 34.94
N ILE A 169 -23.98 -5.89 36.12
CA ILE A 169 -23.52 -4.50 36.28
C ILE A 169 -22.19 -4.21 35.54
N ASP A 170 -21.40 -5.26 35.33
CA ASP A 170 -20.09 -5.25 34.69
C ASP A 170 -20.14 -5.90 33.30
N ARG A 171 -21.33 -5.98 32.68
CA ARG A 171 -21.53 -6.46 31.30
C ARG A 171 -20.81 -5.61 30.26
N SER A 172 -20.55 -4.35 30.54
CA SER A 172 -19.94 -3.45 29.56
C SER A 172 -19.02 -2.43 30.20
N PHE A 173 -18.06 -1.94 29.42
CA PHE A 173 -17.26 -0.77 29.76
C PHE A 173 -17.38 0.31 28.69
N MET A 174 -17.13 1.56 29.07
CA MET A 174 -17.19 2.69 28.17
C MET A 174 -16.01 2.65 27.20
N TYR A 175 -16.30 2.76 25.91
CA TYR A 175 -15.24 2.84 24.89
C TYR A 175 -14.61 4.24 24.91
N SER A 176 -13.29 4.29 25.06
CA SER A 176 -12.52 5.52 25.19
C SER A 176 -12.51 6.37 23.91
N GLY A 177 -12.69 5.72 22.75
CA GLY A 177 -12.44 6.28 21.43
C GLY A 177 -11.06 5.92 20.86
N ASN A 178 -10.14 5.40 21.68
CA ASN A 178 -8.81 4.98 21.26
C ASN A 178 -8.79 3.48 20.95
N TYR A 179 -8.58 3.13 19.69
CA TYR A 179 -8.48 1.76 19.20
C TYR A 179 -7.35 0.96 19.89
N TYR A 180 -6.30 1.65 20.34
CA TYR A 180 -5.14 1.04 20.97
C TYR A 180 -5.27 0.86 22.49
N ASP A 181 -6.13 1.64 23.15
CA ASP A 181 -6.45 1.59 24.59
C ASP A 181 -7.95 1.83 24.79
N PRO A 182 -8.79 0.81 24.49
CA PRO A 182 -10.24 0.97 24.36
C PRO A 182 -10.96 1.32 25.65
N ASN A 183 -10.33 1.14 26.82
CA ASN A 183 -10.91 1.44 28.13
C ASN A 183 -10.14 2.58 28.87
N ASN A 184 -9.04 3.09 28.29
CA ASN A 184 -8.18 4.15 28.82
C ASN A 184 -7.58 3.82 30.21
N ASP A 185 -7.18 2.57 30.41
CA ASP A 185 -6.57 2.07 31.65
C ASP A 185 -5.02 2.01 31.58
N ASN A 186 -4.43 2.35 30.42
CA ASN A 186 -3.00 2.23 30.10
C ASN A 186 -2.48 0.77 30.03
N ASN A 187 -3.36 -0.22 29.88
CA ASN A 187 -3.04 -1.64 29.67
C ASN A 187 -3.38 -2.05 28.23
N TYR A 188 -2.40 -1.99 27.36
CA TYR A 188 -2.55 -2.30 25.93
C TYR A 188 -2.72 -3.79 25.59
N ASN A 189 -2.97 -4.67 26.55
CA ASN A 189 -3.14 -6.11 26.26
C ASN A 189 -4.46 -6.42 25.57
N ASP A 190 -5.45 -5.55 25.75
CA ASP A 190 -6.81 -5.69 25.23
C ASP A 190 -7.11 -4.76 24.04
N ASN A 191 -6.05 -4.24 23.41
CA ASN A 191 -6.14 -3.39 22.23
C ASN A 191 -6.96 -4.05 21.10
N MET A 192 -7.54 -3.22 20.23
CA MET A 192 -8.35 -3.67 19.11
C MET A 192 -7.51 -4.00 17.86
N VAL A 193 -6.18 -3.96 17.93
CA VAL A 193 -5.27 -4.28 16.82
C VAL A 193 -5.21 -5.79 16.62
N VAL A 194 -5.57 -6.28 15.44
CA VAL A 194 -5.49 -7.71 15.13
C VAL A 194 -4.05 -8.07 14.78
N GLY A 195 -3.47 -9.03 15.50
CA GLY A 195 -2.07 -9.40 15.34
C GLY A 195 -1.12 -8.39 15.98
N LYS A 196 -1.27 -8.16 17.29
CA LYS A 196 -0.55 -7.10 18.02
C LYS A 196 0.99 -7.23 18.03
N ASP A 197 1.53 -8.42 17.76
CA ASP A 197 2.97 -8.69 17.75
C ASP A 197 3.30 -9.92 16.89
N SER A 198 4.58 -10.29 16.80
CA SER A 198 5.06 -11.42 15.99
C SER A 198 4.63 -12.79 16.49
N ALA A 199 4.37 -12.99 17.78
CA ALA A 199 3.84 -14.24 18.31
C ALA A 199 2.34 -14.40 18.05
N ASN A 200 1.67 -13.28 17.80
CA ASN A 200 0.24 -13.18 17.61
C ASN A 200 -0.17 -12.82 16.17
N ALA A 201 0.77 -12.86 15.21
CA ALA A 201 0.53 -12.48 13.83
C ALA A 201 -0.72 -13.15 13.23
N PHE A 202 -1.53 -12.37 12.51
CA PHE A 202 -2.75 -12.84 11.86
C PHE A 202 -2.43 -13.78 10.69
N GLN A 203 -2.95 -15.00 10.74
CA GLN A 203 -2.67 -16.11 9.82
C GLN A 203 -3.94 -16.68 9.16
N GLY A 204 -5.09 -16.01 9.34
CA GLY A 204 -6.37 -16.43 8.78
C GLY A 204 -6.72 -15.77 7.45
N ILE A 205 -7.98 -15.97 7.04
CA ILE A 205 -8.62 -15.19 5.97
C ILE A 205 -9.50 -14.13 6.64
N PHE A 206 -9.33 -12.88 6.21
CA PHE A 206 -10.23 -11.79 6.56
C PHE A 206 -10.89 -11.25 5.29
N ASP A 207 -12.21 -11.43 5.20
CA ASP A 207 -13.03 -10.91 4.12
C ASP A 207 -13.90 -9.76 4.61
N GLY A 208 -13.63 -8.54 4.16
CA GLY A 208 -14.42 -7.36 4.51
C GLY A 208 -15.82 -7.36 3.89
N GLY A 209 -16.14 -8.27 2.95
CA GLY A 209 -17.48 -8.37 2.34
C GLY A 209 -17.97 -7.09 1.65
N GLY A 210 -17.07 -6.18 1.29
CA GLY A 210 -17.36 -4.85 0.77
C GLY A 210 -17.76 -3.80 1.83
N ASN A 211 -17.68 -4.13 3.12
CA ASN A 211 -18.03 -3.26 4.23
C ASN A 211 -16.87 -2.36 4.66
N THR A 212 -17.22 -1.35 5.45
CA THR A 212 -16.32 -0.28 5.90
C THR A 212 -16.02 -0.37 7.40
N LEU A 213 -14.74 -0.22 7.74
CA LEU A 213 -14.28 0.16 9.07
C LEU A 213 -14.02 1.67 9.07
N SER A 214 -14.74 2.42 9.90
CA SER A 214 -14.68 3.88 9.87
C SER A 214 -14.26 4.51 11.20
N ASN A 215 -13.63 5.69 11.12
CA ASN A 215 -13.20 6.49 12.27
C ASN A 215 -12.24 5.75 13.21
N VAL A 216 -11.30 5.00 12.65
CA VAL A 216 -10.26 4.32 13.43
C VAL A 216 -9.28 5.37 13.95
N ASP A 217 -9.21 5.54 15.28
CA ASP A 217 -8.30 6.46 15.94
C ASP A 217 -7.31 5.69 16.82
N ILE A 218 -6.03 5.71 16.45
CA ILE A 218 -4.93 5.03 17.16
C ILE A 218 -4.07 6.10 17.81
N ASP A 219 -4.21 6.28 19.12
CA ASP A 219 -3.30 7.11 19.93
C ASP A 219 -2.35 6.21 20.73
N TYR A 220 -1.08 6.21 20.31
CA TYR A 220 -0.01 5.41 20.89
C TYR A 220 1.04 6.32 21.54
N ALA A 221 1.10 6.30 22.87
CA ALA A 221 2.01 7.15 23.65
C ALA A 221 2.95 6.38 24.60
N ASN A 222 3.17 5.06 24.41
CA ASN A 222 3.94 4.26 25.37
C ASN A 222 4.94 3.27 24.74
N SER A 223 6.15 3.32 25.26
CA SER A 223 7.35 2.61 24.83
C SER A 223 7.34 1.06 24.97
N ASN A 224 6.50 0.47 25.82
CA ASN A 224 6.24 -0.99 26.01
C ASN A 224 6.30 -1.90 24.76
N TYR A 225 5.35 -1.71 23.84
CA TYR A 225 4.66 -2.89 23.29
C TYR A 225 4.36 -2.89 21.79
N ALA A 226 4.56 -1.82 21.02
CA ALA A 226 4.31 -1.87 19.57
C ALA A 226 5.59 -1.67 18.76
N ASN A 227 5.78 -2.53 17.76
CA ASN A 227 6.63 -2.30 16.59
C ASN A 227 5.80 -2.21 15.29
N TYR A 228 4.48 -2.44 15.40
CA TYR A 228 3.57 -2.67 14.28
C TYR A 228 2.23 -1.99 14.57
N ILE A 229 1.90 -0.94 13.83
CA ILE A 229 0.76 -0.06 14.10
C ILE A 229 -0.12 0.02 12.84
N GLY A 230 -1.41 -0.29 13.00
CA GLY A 230 -2.45 -0.28 11.97
C GLY A 230 -3.73 -0.95 12.47
N VAL A 231 -4.76 -1.04 11.62
CA VAL A 231 -5.97 -1.86 11.92
C VAL A 231 -5.57 -3.30 12.25
N PHE A 232 -4.66 -3.83 11.44
CA PHE A 232 -3.88 -5.02 11.74
C PHE A 232 -2.45 -4.60 12.12
N GLY A 233 -1.88 -5.22 13.15
CA GLY A 233 -0.49 -4.97 13.54
C GLY A 233 0.44 -5.73 12.62
N TYR A 234 0.44 -7.05 12.77
CA TYR A 234 1.22 -8.00 12.00
C TYR A 234 0.29 -9.07 11.42
N ALA A 235 0.28 -9.22 10.10
CA ALA A 235 -0.25 -10.37 9.39
C ALA A 235 0.86 -11.20 8.69
N SER A 236 0.76 -12.53 8.74
CA SER A 236 1.64 -13.45 7.99
C SER A 236 0.86 -14.60 7.36
N ASN A 237 1.25 -15.03 6.15
CA ASN A 237 0.63 -16.17 5.43
C ASN A 237 -0.91 -16.07 5.34
N SER A 238 -1.45 -14.86 5.25
CA SER A 238 -2.88 -14.58 5.36
C SER A 238 -3.43 -13.90 4.10
N THR A 239 -4.76 -13.90 4.01
CA THR A 239 -5.51 -13.20 2.97
C THR A 239 -6.36 -12.12 3.60
N ILE A 240 -6.30 -10.89 3.06
CA ILE A 240 -7.14 -9.77 3.48
C ILE A 240 -7.78 -9.18 2.22
N SER A 241 -9.11 -9.19 2.13
CA SER A 241 -9.78 -8.75 0.91
C SER A 241 -11.10 -8.02 1.14
N ASN A 242 -11.56 -7.32 0.10
CA ASN A 242 -12.91 -6.71 0.01
C ASN A 242 -13.25 -5.79 1.19
N LEU A 243 -12.31 -4.95 1.60
CA LEU A 243 -12.42 -4.13 2.80
C LEU A 243 -12.28 -2.65 2.45
N ASN A 244 -13.16 -1.84 3.02
CA ASN A 244 -13.05 -0.39 2.98
C ASN A 244 -12.56 0.14 4.33
N LEU A 245 -11.64 1.10 4.30
CA LEU A 245 -11.23 1.89 5.46
C LEU A 245 -11.57 3.36 5.19
N ASP A 246 -12.32 4.00 6.09
CA ASP A 246 -12.68 5.40 5.97
C ASP A 246 -12.28 6.16 7.22
N LYS A 247 -11.38 7.14 7.07
CA LYS A 247 -10.85 7.96 8.15
C LYS A 247 -10.08 7.16 9.20
N VAL A 248 -8.79 6.97 8.90
CA VAL A 248 -7.83 6.32 9.81
C VAL A 248 -6.85 7.38 10.32
N ASN A 249 -6.89 7.66 11.61
CA ASN A 249 -5.97 8.56 12.29
C ASN A 249 -4.98 7.76 13.15
N ILE A 250 -3.69 7.98 12.96
CA ILE A 250 -2.63 7.34 13.73
C ILE A 250 -1.73 8.42 14.33
N ALA A 251 -1.82 8.62 15.63
CA ALA A 251 -0.92 9.45 16.41
C ALA A 251 0.04 8.54 17.22
N ALA A 252 1.26 8.36 16.71
CA ALA A 252 2.27 7.53 17.37
C ALA A 252 3.40 8.40 17.93
N LYS A 253 3.62 8.34 19.24
CA LYS A 253 4.69 9.04 19.94
C LYS A 253 5.57 8.06 20.71
N LYS A 254 6.86 8.09 20.41
CA LYS A 254 7.88 7.28 21.07
C LYS A 254 8.81 8.19 21.88
N GLU A 255 8.61 8.25 23.20
CA GLU A 255 9.28 9.25 24.03
C GLU A 255 10.79 8.99 24.19
N VAL A 256 11.25 7.85 24.72
CA VAL A 256 12.66 7.43 24.79
C VAL A 256 12.72 5.92 25.12
N LYS A 257 13.53 5.12 24.43
CA LYS A 257 13.83 3.75 24.89
C LYS A 257 15.24 3.24 24.55
N LYS A 258 15.72 2.33 25.39
CA LYS A 258 17.00 1.58 25.30
C LYS A 258 17.01 0.45 24.24
N SER A 259 15.98 0.37 23.37
CA SER A 259 15.81 -0.76 22.44
C SER A 259 15.83 -0.28 20.99
N ALA A 260 16.63 -0.94 20.16
CA ALA A 260 16.91 -0.68 18.74
C ALA A 260 15.74 -0.97 17.76
N SER A 261 14.54 -1.27 18.26
CA SER A 261 13.43 -1.66 17.38
C SER A 261 12.74 -0.40 16.82
N GLY A 262 12.62 -0.33 15.49
CA GLY A 262 11.91 0.75 14.82
C GLY A 262 10.47 0.39 14.50
N GLU A 263 9.65 1.42 14.32
CA GLU A 263 8.22 1.27 14.13
C GLU A 263 7.87 0.93 12.69
N SER A 264 6.81 0.16 12.50
CA SER A 264 6.20 -0.10 11.20
C SER A 264 4.74 0.35 11.29
N ILE A 265 4.38 1.37 10.53
CA ILE A 265 3.11 2.09 10.66
C ILE A 265 2.41 2.11 9.31
N GLY A 266 1.13 1.71 9.27
CA GLY A 266 0.26 1.92 8.13
C GLY A 266 -1.21 1.79 8.47
N SER A 267 -2.08 2.40 7.66
CA SER A 267 -3.54 2.41 7.92
C SER A 267 -4.12 1.01 7.99
N LEU A 268 -3.74 0.13 7.06
CA LEU A 268 -4.17 -1.27 7.07
C LEU A 268 -3.28 -2.12 7.98
N LEU A 269 -1.96 -2.09 7.76
CA LEU A 269 -0.99 -2.97 8.41
C LEU A 269 0.26 -2.23 8.88
N GLY A 270 0.74 -2.59 10.07
CA GLY A 270 2.10 -2.27 10.50
C GLY A 270 3.14 -3.09 9.73
N TYR A 271 3.06 -4.42 9.78
CA TYR A 271 3.96 -5.35 9.11
C TYR A 271 3.21 -6.51 8.42
N GLY A 272 3.66 -6.90 7.23
CA GLY A 272 3.10 -8.00 6.45
C GLY A 272 4.15 -8.91 5.82
N GLU A 273 3.90 -10.22 5.82
CA GLU A 273 4.74 -11.20 5.12
C GLU A 273 3.93 -12.34 4.50
N ASN A 274 4.23 -12.69 3.24
CA ASN A 274 3.52 -13.74 2.49
C ASN A 274 2.01 -13.51 2.40
N LEU A 275 1.58 -12.27 2.16
CA LEU A 275 0.18 -11.88 2.12
C LEU A 275 -0.42 -11.95 0.73
N LYS A 276 -1.73 -12.16 0.68
CA LYS A 276 -2.58 -11.86 -0.47
C LYS A 276 -3.56 -10.77 -0.07
N ILE A 277 -3.44 -9.59 -0.69
CA ILE A 277 -4.30 -8.44 -0.40
C ILE A 277 -5.02 -8.04 -1.69
N SER A 278 -6.35 -7.95 -1.65
CA SER A 278 -7.09 -7.57 -2.86
C SER A 278 -8.38 -6.83 -2.60
N ASN A 279 -8.76 -5.94 -3.52
CA ASN A 279 -10.04 -5.22 -3.48
C ASN A 279 -10.17 -4.38 -2.20
N ILE A 280 -9.21 -3.48 -1.97
CA ILE A 280 -9.18 -2.63 -0.78
C ILE A 280 -9.33 -1.17 -1.20
N PHE A 281 -10.23 -0.44 -0.54
CA PHE A 281 -10.36 1.01 -0.68
C PHE A 281 -10.06 1.67 0.66
N VAL A 282 -9.07 2.57 0.68
CA VAL A 282 -8.70 3.32 1.88
C VAL A 282 -8.86 4.80 1.60
N LYS A 283 -9.51 5.54 2.49
CA LYS A 283 -9.76 6.97 2.34
C LYS A 283 -9.46 7.74 3.62
N ASP A 284 -8.99 8.98 3.46
CA ASP A 284 -8.80 9.97 4.53
C ASP A 284 -7.84 9.47 5.63
N VAL A 285 -6.60 9.18 5.26
CA VAL A 285 -5.56 8.73 6.20
C VAL A 285 -4.76 9.90 6.77
N ASP A 286 -4.61 9.98 8.10
CA ASP A 286 -3.68 10.90 8.76
C ASP A 286 -2.74 10.13 9.68
N ILE A 287 -1.42 10.27 9.46
CA ILE A 287 -0.38 9.62 10.24
C ILE A 287 0.56 10.69 10.77
N SER A 288 0.57 10.84 12.10
CA SER A 288 1.50 11.69 12.84
C SER A 288 2.43 10.80 13.69
N PHE A 289 3.69 10.72 13.31
CA PHE A 289 4.70 9.94 14.02
C PHE A 289 5.79 10.83 14.60
N SER A 290 6.07 10.68 15.89
CA SER A 290 7.15 11.42 16.55
C SER A 290 8.01 10.54 17.44
N VAL A 291 9.32 10.79 17.37
CA VAL A 291 10.32 10.04 18.12
C VAL A 291 11.26 11.00 18.84
N GLY A 292 11.42 10.80 20.15
CA GLY A 292 12.39 11.52 20.96
C GLY A 292 13.83 10.97 20.82
N SER A 293 14.72 11.36 21.72
CA SER A 293 16.15 11.05 21.61
C SER A 293 16.47 9.57 21.90
N TYR A 294 17.27 8.92 21.05
CA TYR A 294 17.77 7.56 21.27
C TYR A 294 19.16 7.54 21.92
N THR A 295 19.41 6.51 22.73
CA THR A 295 20.73 6.18 23.24
C THR A 295 21.32 5.00 22.44
N ALA A 296 22.17 5.31 21.47
CA ALA A 296 23.20 4.43 20.86
C ALA A 296 22.87 3.45 19.70
N ASP A 297 21.64 2.97 19.47
CA ASP A 297 21.37 1.99 18.38
C ASP A 297 20.69 2.60 17.14
N LEU A 298 20.96 2.02 15.96
CA LEU A 298 20.27 2.38 14.72
C LEU A 298 18.82 1.91 14.75
N VAL A 299 17.90 2.85 14.65
CA VAL A 299 16.46 2.56 14.52
C VAL A 299 16.01 2.67 13.07
N GLN A 300 15.10 1.79 12.66
CA GLN A 300 14.57 1.71 11.31
C GLN A 300 13.06 1.88 11.35
N ASP A 301 12.57 3.09 11.07
CA ASP A 301 11.14 3.38 11.05
C ASP A 301 10.61 3.26 9.61
N LYS A 302 9.49 2.54 9.44
CA LYS A 302 8.82 2.28 8.15
C LYS A 302 7.41 2.83 8.25
N ILE A 303 7.14 3.91 7.52
CA ILE A 303 5.85 4.61 7.57
C ILE A 303 5.22 4.56 6.19
N GLY A 304 4.15 3.79 6.03
CA GLY A 304 3.34 3.75 4.82
C GLY A 304 1.98 4.35 5.07
N GLY A 305 1.40 5.10 4.13
CA GLY A 305 -0.01 5.49 4.24
C GLY A 305 -0.93 4.26 4.22
N PHE A 306 -0.54 3.18 3.53
CA PHE A 306 -1.28 1.91 3.50
C PHE A 306 -0.65 0.83 4.40
N ILE A 307 0.63 0.48 4.20
CA ILE A 307 1.34 -0.54 4.98
C ILE A 307 2.75 -0.08 5.36
N GLY A 308 3.15 -0.27 6.63
CA GLY A 308 4.49 0.08 7.09
C GLY A 308 5.61 -0.70 6.38
N ASP A 309 5.69 -2.00 6.62
CA ASP A 309 6.72 -2.89 6.06
C ASP A 309 6.08 -4.16 5.49
N ILE A 310 6.38 -4.49 4.24
CA ILE A 310 5.78 -5.66 3.56
C ILE A 310 6.80 -6.49 2.79
N LYS A 311 6.66 -7.83 2.87
CA LYS A 311 7.54 -8.78 2.22
C LYS A 311 6.82 -9.89 1.48
N ASN A 312 7.36 -10.31 0.33
CA ASN A 312 6.98 -11.54 -0.38
C ASN A 312 5.47 -11.67 -0.60
N SER A 313 4.78 -10.56 -0.87
CA SER A 313 3.33 -10.47 -0.87
C SER A 313 2.78 -10.11 -2.25
N THR A 314 1.51 -10.43 -2.49
CA THR A 314 0.78 -10.06 -3.71
C THR A 314 -0.35 -9.11 -3.37
N LEU A 315 -0.45 -8.02 -4.14
CA LEU A 315 -1.47 -7.00 -3.98
C LEU A 315 -2.13 -6.71 -5.32
N ASP A 316 -3.47 -6.63 -5.32
CA ASP A 316 -4.23 -6.32 -6.52
C ASP A 316 -5.46 -5.46 -6.22
N GLN A 317 -5.78 -4.52 -7.10
CA GLN A 317 -7.00 -3.69 -7.00
C GLN A 317 -7.08 -2.93 -5.67
N ILE A 318 -6.12 -2.02 -5.47
CA ILE A 318 -6.04 -1.20 -4.26
C ILE A 318 -6.17 0.27 -4.62
N ILE A 319 -7.01 1.00 -3.87
CA ILE A 319 -7.14 2.45 -3.99
C ILE A 319 -6.83 3.08 -2.63
N LEU A 320 -5.94 4.07 -2.63
CA LEU A 320 -5.69 4.97 -1.50
C LEU A 320 -6.08 6.40 -1.91
N ASP A 321 -7.13 6.93 -1.30
CA ASP A 321 -7.70 8.24 -1.61
C ASP A 321 -7.50 9.23 -0.46
N GLY A 322 -6.45 10.04 -0.59
CA GLY A 322 -6.09 11.06 0.38
C GLY A 322 -5.30 10.51 1.57
N PHE A 323 -4.08 10.99 1.73
CA PHE A 323 -3.29 10.76 2.93
C PHE A 323 -2.46 12.00 3.33
N ASN A 324 -2.20 12.10 4.62
CA ASN A 324 -1.23 13.02 5.19
C ASN A 324 -0.28 12.25 6.12
N ILE A 325 1.02 12.28 5.83
CA ILE A 325 2.05 11.66 6.65
C ILE A 325 2.99 12.74 7.17
N ASN A 326 3.05 12.90 8.48
CA ASN A 326 3.93 13.84 9.16
C ASN A 326 4.80 13.12 10.18
N THR A 327 6.10 13.05 9.92
CA THR A 327 7.07 12.40 10.81
C THR A 327 8.09 13.40 11.34
N THR A 328 8.35 13.37 12.65
CA THR A 328 9.43 14.12 13.29
C THR A 328 10.29 13.19 14.13
N SER A 329 11.61 13.22 13.92
CA SER A 329 12.55 12.36 14.66
C SER A 329 13.69 13.19 15.24
N GLU A 330 13.85 13.15 16.56
CA GLU A 330 14.99 13.74 17.30
C GLU A 330 16.05 12.68 17.66
N ALA A 331 16.02 11.56 16.92
CA ALA A 331 16.87 10.39 17.09
C ALA A 331 18.36 10.65 16.88
N GLY A 332 19.21 10.01 17.70
CA GLY A 332 20.67 9.99 17.51
C GLY A 332 21.14 9.16 16.30
N LEU A 333 20.44 8.06 15.97
CA LEU A 333 20.70 7.22 14.80
C LEU A 333 19.38 6.62 14.25
N ALA A 334 18.86 7.14 13.14
CA ALA A 334 17.62 6.63 12.54
C ALA A 334 17.67 6.56 10.99
N LEU A 335 17.11 5.48 10.46
CA LEU A 335 16.70 5.34 9.07
C LEU A 335 15.19 5.45 9.02
N ILE A 336 14.69 6.40 8.23
CA ILE A 336 13.26 6.57 8.00
C ILE A 336 12.97 6.22 6.55
N TRP A 337 12.14 5.20 6.35
CA TRP A 337 11.53 4.92 5.06
C TRP A 337 10.07 5.33 5.16
N ALA A 338 9.70 6.39 4.45
CA ALA A 338 8.32 6.85 4.41
C ALA A 338 7.79 6.84 2.97
N GLY A 339 6.62 6.29 2.77
CA GLY A 339 5.94 6.40 1.49
C GLY A 339 4.44 6.46 1.59
N GLY A 340 3.80 6.98 0.54
CA GLY A 340 2.35 7.12 0.50
C GLY A 340 1.63 5.77 0.58
N PHE A 341 2.18 4.73 -0.05
CA PHE A 341 1.64 3.38 0.02
C PHE A 341 2.41 2.52 1.03
N PHE A 342 3.72 2.36 0.83
CA PHE A 342 4.60 1.56 1.66
C PHE A 342 5.66 2.40 2.37
N GLY A 343 5.98 2.09 3.63
CA GLY A 343 7.26 2.51 4.18
C GLY A 343 8.38 1.76 3.46
N ARG A 344 8.35 0.42 3.56
CA ARG A 344 9.27 -0.49 2.88
C ARG A 344 8.54 -1.66 2.23
N SER A 345 8.97 -2.02 1.02
CA SER A 345 8.50 -3.20 0.28
C SER A 345 9.67 -4.03 -0.26
N ILE A 346 9.63 -5.35 -0.04
CA ILE A 346 10.66 -6.31 -0.52
C ILE A 346 9.98 -7.52 -1.17
N GLY A 347 10.29 -7.83 -2.42
CA GLY A 347 9.75 -9.02 -3.10
C GLY A 347 8.23 -8.96 -3.32
N VAL A 348 7.69 -7.75 -3.53
CA VAL A 348 6.24 -7.52 -3.67
C VAL A 348 5.81 -7.55 -5.13
N ASN A 349 4.74 -8.29 -5.42
CA ASN A 349 4.02 -8.21 -6.69
C ASN A 349 2.78 -7.33 -6.49
N ALA A 350 2.76 -6.15 -7.07
CA ALA A 350 1.62 -5.23 -6.96
C ALA A 350 1.06 -4.88 -8.34
N SER A 351 -0.25 -5.06 -8.52
CA SER A 351 -0.98 -4.68 -9.71
C SER A 351 -2.19 -3.82 -9.42
N ASN A 352 -2.55 -2.96 -10.37
CA ASN A 352 -3.81 -2.20 -10.35
C ASN A 352 -3.97 -1.38 -9.06
N VAL A 353 -2.96 -0.54 -8.79
CA VAL A 353 -2.92 0.32 -7.59
C VAL A 353 -3.14 1.78 -8.00
N ALA A 354 -4.03 2.49 -7.30
CA ALA A 354 -4.26 3.91 -7.48
C ALA A 354 -4.06 4.68 -6.17
N ILE A 355 -3.25 5.72 -6.21
CA ILE A 355 -3.10 6.72 -5.15
C ILE A 355 -3.64 8.04 -5.69
N GLN A 356 -4.71 8.55 -5.10
CA GLN A 356 -5.47 9.72 -5.57
C GLN A 356 -5.87 10.64 -4.41
N GLY A 357 -6.51 11.76 -4.71
CA GLY A 357 -6.88 12.75 -3.69
C GLY A 357 -5.72 13.66 -3.31
N ASN A 358 -5.81 14.27 -2.13
CA ASN A 358 -4.78 15.19 -1.61
C ASN A 358 -3.77 14.40 -0.78
N ASN A 359 -2.52 14.36 -1.23
CA ASN A 359 -1.52 13.41 -0.75
C ASN A 359 -0.22 14.13 -0.39
N ASN A 360 0.15 14.06 0.89
CA ASN A 360 1.28 14.83 1.44
C ASN A 360 2.16 13.97 2.34
N ILE A 361 3.48 14.08 2.15
CA ILE A 361 4.50 13.46 3.00
C ILE A 361 5.45 14.54 3.50
N LYS A 362 5.64 14.62 4.81
CA LYS A 362 6.62 15.48 5.46
C LYS A 362 7.42 14.71 6.50
N VAL A 363 8.74 14.74 6.37
CA VAL A 363 9.66 14.13 7.35
C VAL A 363 10.70 15.14 7.77
N ASN A 364 10.82 15.39 9.08
CA ASN A 364 11.85 16.24 9.68
C ASN A 364 12.71 15.40 10.63
N MET A 365 14.02 15.35 10.40
CA MET A 365 14.94 14.59 11.25
C MET A 365 16.04 15.49 11.81
N PHE A 366 16.10 15.58 13.14
CA PHE A 366 17.06 16.38 13.91
C PHE A 366 18.01 15.45 14.67
N ASN A 367 19.17 15.13 14.10
CA ASN A 367 20.15 14.28 14.77
C ASN A 367 21.15 15.12 15.60
N TRP A 368 21.26 14.85 16.90
CA TRP A 368 22.10 15.58 17.87
C TRP A 368 23.54 15.05 18.02
N GLY A 369 24.12 14.46 16.97
CA GLY A 369 25.58 14.29 16.88
C GLY A 369 26.20 13.13 17.66
N GLY A 370 25.51 11.98 17.72
CA GLY A 370 26.13 10.73 18.19
C GLY A 370 27.25 10.26 17.25
N ILE A 371 28.26 9.56 17.80
CA ILE A 371 29.32 8.92 17.01
C ILE A 371 28.67 7.96 16.00
N VAL A 372 28.84 8.25 14.71
CA VAL A 372 28.43 7.35 13.62
C VAL A 372 29.41 6.18 13.60
N THR A 373 28.98 5.01 14.05
CA THR A 373 29.75 3.79 13.82
C THR A 373 29.65 3.39 12.34
N PRO A 374 30.70 2.82 11.73
CA PRO A 374 30.67 2.37 10.34
C PRO A 374 29.58 1.30 10.14
N GLY A 375 28.65 1.53 9.20
CA GLY A 375 27.68 0.49 8.79
C GLY A 375 26.41 1.04 8.12
N THR A 376 25.68 1.92 8.79
CA THR A 376 24.36 2.41 8.32
C THR A 376 24.01 3.74 9.01
N PRO A 377 24.46 4.88 8.46
CA PRO A 377 24.27 6.18 9.08
C PRO A 377 22.85 6.74 8.84
N PRO A 378 22.46 7.78 9.58
CA PRO A 378 21.10 8.33 9.55
C PRO A 378 20.71 8.81 8.17
N SER A 379 19.54 8.41 7.69
CA SER A 379 19.05 8.75 6.35
C SER A 379 17.54 8.79 6.29
N ILE A 380 17.00 9.61 5.38
CA ILE A 380 15.58 9.62 5.03
C ILE A 380 15.38 9.16 3.59
N TYR A 381 14.38 8.32 3.37
CA TYR A 381 13.98 7.80 2.07
C TYR A 381 12.49 8.01 1.90
N LEU A 382 12.09 8.85 0.94
CA LEU A 382 10.72 9.30 0.76
C LEU A 382 10.23 8.97 -0.65
N GLY A 383 9.03 8.38 -0.77
CA GLY A 383 8.42 8.09 -2.07
C GLY A 383 6.90 8.18 -2.07
N GLY A 384 6.28 8.61 -3.16
CA GLY A 384 4.82 8.61 -3.26
C GLY A 384 4.22 7.20 -3.18
N PHE A 385 4.89 6.21 -3.77
CA PHE A 385 4.62 4.79 -3.57
C PHE A 385 5.32 4.28 -2.32
N ALA A 386 6.65 4.32 -2.28
CA ALA A 386 7.42 3.67 -1.23
C ALA A 386 8.68 4.43 -0.80
N GLY A 387 9.02 4.42 0.49
CA GLY A 387 10.34 4.86 0.93
C GLY A 387 11.45 4.00 0.32
N LEU A 388 11.34 2.68 0.48
CA LEU A 388 12.14 1.66 -0.21
C LEU A 388 11.23 0.69 -0.96
N SER A 389 11.55 0.45 -2.23
CA SER A 389 10.99 -0.67 -2.99
C SER A 389 12.12 -1.51 -3.56
N GLN A 390 12.15 -2.77 -3.14
CA GLN A 390 13.18 -3.73 -3.50
C GLN A 390 12.56 -5.00 -4.09
N ASP A 391 13.17 -5.54 -5.16
CA ASP A 391 12.76 -6.81 -5.79
C ASP A 391 11.27 -6.83 -6.18
N GLY A 392 10.72 -5.65 -6.50
CA GLY A 392 9.29 -5.45 -6.75
C GLY A 392 8.92 -5.69 -8.22
N ASN A 393 7.80 -6.37 -8.45
CA ASN A 393 7.17 -6.49 -9.77
C ASN A 393 5.89 -5.66 -9.75
N LEU A 394 5.95 -4.48 -10.38
CA LEU A 394 5.02 -3.38 -10.16
C LEU A 394 4.37 -3.02 -11.48
N LYS A 395 3.05 -3.22 -11.58
CA LYS A 395 2.31 -3.06 -12.84
C LYS A 395 1.05 -2.26 -12.67
N ASN A 396 0.73 -1.41 -13.65
CA ASN A 396 -0.52 -0.66 -13.68
C ASN A 396 -0.71 0.14 -12.39
N ILE A 397 0.24 1.04 -12.11
CA ILE A 397 0.20 1.86 -10.89
C ILE A 397 0.01 3.32 -11.27
N SER A 398 -0.97 3.98 -10.66
CA SER A 398 -1.21 5.42 -10.83
C SER A 398 -1.04 6.14 -9.50
N ILE A 399 -0.24 7.21 -9.48
CA ILE A 399 0.07 7.96 -8.25
C ILE A 399 -0.08 9.45 -8.49
N ALA A 400 -0.91 10.10 -7.69
CA ALA A 400 -0.97 11.54 -7.56
C ALA A 400 -0.44 11.95 -6.17
N VAL A 401 0.62 12.77 -6.13
CA VAL A 401 1.15 13.33 -4.89
C VAL A 401 1.33 14.83 -5.03
N ASP A 402 0.83 15.57 -4.04
CA ASP A 402 0.96 17.02 -4.00
C ASP A 402 2.36 17.40 -3.55
N THR A 403 2.76 16.98 -2.35
CA THR A 403 4.05 17.37 -1.78
C THR A 403 4.73 16.20 -1.08
N ILE A 404 6.03 16.02 -1.39
CA ILE A 404 6.94 15.21 -0.60
C ILE A 404 8.06 16.11 -0.11
N SER A 405 8.22 16.22 1.21
CA SER A 405 9.22 17.08 1.83
C SER A 405 10.05 16.33 2.86
N GLY A 406 11.37 16.40 2.71
CA GLY A 406 12.33 15.81 3.64
C GLY A 406 13.34 16.85 4.10
N GLU A 407 13.37 17.14 5.40
CA GLU A 407 14.40 17.97 6.02
C GLU A 407 15.22 17.16 7.04
N GLY A 408 16.54 17.28 6.96
CA GLY A 408 17.46 16.52 7.80
C GLY A 408 18.63 17.33 8.33
N GLN A 409 19.00 17.10 9.59
CA GLN A 409 20.26 17.54 10.17
C GLN A 409 21.21 16.37 10.36
N ASN A 410 22.48 16.53 9.95
CA ASN A 410 23.55 15.54 10.15
C ASN A 410 23.21 14.17 9.54
N LEU A 411 22.60 14.15 8.35
CA LEU A 411 22.24 12.94 7.62
C LEU A 411 23.34 12.52 6.67
N GLN A 412 23.44 11.21 6.40
CA GLN A 412 24.19 10.72 5.25
C GLN A 412 23.44 10.99 3.96
N HIS A 413 22.14 10.61 3.93
CA HIS A 413 21.32 10.77 2.73
C HIS A 413 19.95 11.36 3.05
N ALA A 414 19.49 12.22 2.16
CA ALA A 414 18.06 12.40 1.93
C ALA A 414 17.77 11.97 0.49
N VAL A 415 16.89 10.99 0.35
CA VAL A 415 16.58 10.35 -0.94
C VAL A 415 15.09 10.45 -1.18
N ILE A 416 14.69 11.22 -2.18
CA ILE A 416 13.29 11.62 -2.38
C ILE A 416 12.89 11.32 -3.83
N GLY A 417 11.90 10.46 -4.02
CA GLY A 417 11.31 10.19 -5.32
C GLY A 417 9.82 10.48 -5.35
N GLY A 418 9.25 10.78 -6.51
CA GLY A 418 7.80 10.82 -6.65
C GLY A 418 7.16 9.43 -6.63
N PHE A 419 7.84 8.39 -7.13
CA PHE A 419 7.43 6.99 -6.96
C PHE A 419 8.13 6.36 -5.75
N ALA A 420 9.46 6.24 -5.76
CA ALA A 420 10.20 5.61 -4.67
C ALA A 420 11.37 6.46 -4.20
N GLY A 421 11.63 6.50 -2.89
CA GLY A 421 12.88 7.07 -2.38
C GLY A 421 14.07 6.32 -2.99
N TRP A 422 14.17 5.04 -2.67
CA TRP A 422 15.10 4.12 -3.31
C TRP A 422 14.36 2.96 -3.97
N GLY A 423 14.55 2.82 -5.29
CA GLY A 423 14.15 1.63 -6.03
C GLY A 423 15.34 0.72 -6.35
N HIS A 424 15.29 -0.53 -5.92
CA HIS A 424 16.33 -1.53 -6.16
C HIS A 424 15.75 -2.79 -6.81
N GLN A 425 16.27 -3.21 -7.95
CA GLN A 425 15.80 -4.43 -8.64
C GLN A 425 14.30 -4.42 -8.91
N ILE A 426 13.76 -3.25 -9.25
CA ILE A 426 12.35 -3.11 -9.59
C ILE A 426 12.15 -3.53 -11.04
N ASN A 427 11.16 -4.39 -11.28
CA ASN A 427 10.54 -4.59 -12.58
C ASN A 427 9.24 -3.77 -12.63
N GLY A 428 9.35 -2.56 -13.17
CA GLY A 428 8.26 -1.59 -13.23
C GLY A 428 7.72 -1.50 -14.65
N ASP A 429 6.42 -1.69 -14.82
CA ASP A 429 5.77 -1.54 -16.12
C ASP A 429 4.49 -0.75 -15.96
N ASN A 430 4.28 0.22 -16.84
CA ASN A 430 3.00 0.89 -16.98
C ASN A 430 2.62 1.60 -15.67
N ILE A 431 3.41 2.63 -15.35
CA ILE A 431 3.29 3.44 -14.13
C ILE A 431 3.07 4.89 -14.54
N ASN A 432 2.00 5.50 -14.01
CA ASN A 432 1.65 6.90 -14.23
C ASN A 432 1.80 7.70 -12.94
N LEU A 433 2.57 8.78 -13.00
CA LEU A 433 2.81 9.69 -11.88
C LEU A 433 2.29 11.09 -12.20
N ASN A 434 1.70 11.74 -11.23
CA ASN A 434 1.37 13.15 -11.23
C ASN A 434 1.95 13.75 -9.94
N ILE A 435 3.02 14.54 -10.07
CA ILE A 435 3.84 14.98 -8.93
C ILE A 435 3.92 16.49 -8.99
N LYS A 436 3.35 17.21 -8.01
CA LYS A 436 3.49 18.67 -8.00
C LYS A 436 4.86 19.08 -7.48
N SER A 437 5.17 18.77 -6.22
CA SER A 437 6.37 19.33 -5.57
C SER A 437 7.17 18.30 -4.77
N LEU A 438 8.48 18.29 -4.99
CA LEU A 438 9.45 17.56 -4.17
C LEU A 438 10.44 18.55 -3.53
N PHE A 439 10.57 18.49 -2.21
CA PHE A 439 11.47 19.35 -1.43
C PHE A 439 12.44 18.53 -0.60
N GLY A 440 13.72 18.85 -0.70
CA GLY A 440 14.78 18.19 0.06
C GLY A 440 15.73 19.19 0.69
N LYS A 441 16.01 19.04 1.97
CA LYS A 441 16.98 19.88 2.68
C LYS A 441 17.85 19.05 3.60
N ILE A 442 19.17 19.18 3.45
CA ILE A 442 20.14 18.61 4.39
C ILE A 442 21.05 19.72 4.91
N LYS A 443 21.28 19.72 6.23
CA LYS A 443 22.15 20.70 6.90
C LYS A 443 22.98 20.06 8.02
N GLY A 444 23.96 20.79 8.52
CA GLY A 444 24.77 20.39 9.67
C GLY A 444 26.14 19.81 9.28
N ARG A 445 26.64 18.85 10.05
CA ARG A 445 27.96 18.23 9.90
C ARG A 445 27.88 16.71 10.07
N THR A 446 28.52 15.95 9.19
CA THR A 446 28.76 14.51 9.39
C THR A 446 30.21 14.25 9.82
N GLN A 447 30.43 13.20 10.64
CA GLN A 447 31.77 12.71 11.02
C GLN A 447 32.04 11.34 10.39
N GLN A 448 33.34 11.05 10.19
CA GLN A 448 34.02 9.79 9.82
C GLN A 448 33.17 8.51 9.59
N GLY A 449 33.49 7.76 8.53
CA GLY A 449 33.19 6.31 8.43
C GLY A 449 31.99 5.92 7.56
N SER A 450 31.26 6.90 7.04
CA SER A 450 30.15 6.70 6.12
C SER A 450 30.70 6.67 4.70
N GLY A 451 30.49 5.57 3.97
CA GLY A 451 31.08 5.30 2.65
C GLY A 451 30.79 6.37 1.58
N ASN A 452 31.30 6.13 0.38
CA ASN A 452 31.14 7.02 -0.78
C ASN A 452 29.65 7.31 -1.05
N ASN A 453 29.35 8.52 -1.55
CA ASN A 453 28.03 8.96 -2.06
C ASN A 453 27.01 9.54 -1.04
N GLN A 454 27.47 10.34 -0.08
CA GLN A 454 26.57 11.09 0.82
C GLN A 454 25.93 12.29 0.09
N GLY A 455 24.76 12.74 0.54
CA GLY A 455 24.12 13.96 0.02
C GLY A 455 22.63 13.83 -0.29
N LEU A 456 22.15 14.69 -1.18
CA LEU A 456 20.75 14.85 -1.51
C LEU A 456 20.45 14.24 -2.89
N PHE A 457 19.44 13.38 -2.96
CA PHE A 457 19.07 12.63 -4.17
C PHE A 457 17.58 12.81 -4.45
N MET A 458 17.23 13.44 -5.57
CA MET A 458 15.84 13.76 -5.88
C MET A 458 15.45 13.43 -7.32
N GLY A 459 14.32 12.74 -7.51
CA GLY A 459 13.82 12.40 -8.84
C GLY A 459 12.31 12.33 -8.93
N GLY A 460 11.72 12.62 -10.09
CA GLY A 460 10.27 12.43 -10.29
C GLY A 460 9.85 10.97 -10.12
N PHE A 461 10.61 10.01 -10.66
CA PHE A 461 10.38 8.59 -10.38
C PHE A 461 11.09 8.17 -9.09
N GLY A 462 12.42 8.27 -9.07
CA GLY A 462 13.25 7.75 -7.98
C GLY A 462 14.29 8.72 -7.49
N GLY A 463 14.48 8.86 -6.18
CA GLY A 463 15.67 9.55 -5.67
C GLY A 463 16.94 8.77 -6.05
N ARG A 464 16.91 7.46 -5.83
CA ARG A 464 17.91 6.49 -6.32
C ARG A 464 17.25 5.31 -7.04
N ILE A 465 17.85 4.88 -8.14
CA ILE A 465 17.42 3.69 -8.89
C ILE A 465 18.63 2.79 -9.16
N THR A 466 18.53 1.50 -8.81
CA THR A 466 19.62 0.54 -8.97
C THR A 466 19.16 -0.82 -9.47
N SER A 467 19.85 -1.35 -10.48
CA SER A 467 19.61 -2.68 -11.07
C SER A 467 18.16 -2.95 -11.52
N SER A 468 17.45 -1.93 -12.01
CA SER A 468 16.01 -2.00 -12.30
C SER A 468 15.69 -2.07 -13.80
N ASP A 469 14.61 -2.76 -14.17
CA ASP A 469 14.01 -2.78 -15.51
C ASP A 469 12.68 -2.02 -15.43
N ILE A 470 12.61 -0.85 -16.05
CA ILE A 470 11.48 0.08 -15.92
C ILE A 470 11.02 0.49 -17.30
N SER A 471 9.74 0.27 -17.59
CA SER A 471 9.16 0.56 -18.89
C SER A 471 7.77 1.17 -18.82
N ASN A 472 7.39 1.89 -19.88
CA ASN A 472 6.06 2.48 -20.05
C ASN A 472 5.69 3.40 -18.87
N ILE A 473 6.51 4.43 -18.66
CA ILE A 473 6.35 5.37 -17.55
C ILE A 473 5.87 6.72 -18.07
N SER A 474 4.81 7.25 -17.47
CA SER A 474 4.41 8.64 -17.65
C SER A 474 4.56 9.42 -16.35
N ILE A 475 5.21 10.58 -16.40
CA ILE A 475 5.32 11.51 -15.28
C ILE A 475 4.79 12.86 -15.74
N ASN A 476 3.77 13.35 -15.06
CA ASN A 476 3.08 14.58 -15.43
C ASN A 476 3.24 15.64 -14.34
N ASN A 477 3.24 16.89 -14.79
CA ASN A 477 3.11 18.10 -13.98
C ASN A 477 4.13 18.25 -12.86
N ILE A 478 5.40 17.89 -13.11
CA ILE A 478 6.49 18.24 -12.19
C ILE A 478 6.55 19.77 -12.07
N GLU A 479 5.89 20.35 -11.07
CA GLU A 479 5.87 21.80 -10.88
C GLU A 479 7.24 22.26 -10.40
N GLU A 480 7.75 21.63 -9.33
CA GLU A 480 9.12 21.84 -8.88
C GLU A 480 9.77 20.66 -8.15
N ILE A 481 11.09 20.52 -8.35
CA ILE A 481 11.98 19.70 -7.54
C ILE A 481 13.08 20.62 -7.01
N VAL A 482 13.11 20.82 -5.70
CA VAL A 482 14.02 21.79 -5.05
C VAL A 482 14.80 21.12 -3.95
N GLY A 483 16.12 21.14 -4.11
CA GLY A 483 17.07 20.57 -3.16
C GLY A 483 18.07 21.59 -2.63
N GLU A 484 18.26 21.62 -1.31
CA GLU A 484 19.26 22.44 -0.63
C GLU A 484 20.19 21.56 0.23
N ASN A 485 21.47 21.52 -0.11
CA ASN A 485 22.49 20.83 0.67
C ASN A 485 23.49 21.82 1.26
N THR A 486 23.47 21.93 2.59
CA THR A 486 24.41 22.75 3.38
C THR A 486 25.21 21.89 4.35
N LEU A 487 25.20 20.57 4.15
CA LEU A 487 25.93 19.62 4.96
C LEU A 487 27.44 19.82 4.76
N LYS A 488 28.19 19.90 5.86
CA LYS A 488 29.64 19.97 5.86
C LYS A 488 30.23 18.61 6.25
N THR A 489 31.01 18.00 5.37
CA THR A 489 31.88 16.87 5.74
C THR A 489 33.21 17.35 6.35
N SER A 490 33.80 16.56 7.25
CA SER A 490 35.02 16.96 7.97
C SER A 490 36.23 17.13 7.04
N ASP A 491 36.94 18.26 7.17
CA ASP A 491 38.03 18.77 6.31
C ASP A 491 39.28 17.84 6.19
N SER A 492 39.30 16.67 6.83
CA SER A 492 40.52 15.86 7.01
C SER A 492 40.74 14.75 5.97
N PHE A 493 39.80 14.49 5.05
CA PHE A 493 39.93 13.43 4.04
C PHE A 493 39.20 13.79 2.73
N ASN A 494 39.85 13.59 1.57
CA ASN A 494 39.26 13.74 0.22
C ASN A 494 38.12 12.72 0.01
N LEU A 495 36.91 13.02 0.48
CA LEU A 495 35.72 12.20 0.28
C LEU A 495 34.68 12.95 -0.57
N ASP A 496 34.08 12.22 -1.53
CA ASP A 496 33.07 12.66 -2.52
C ASP A 496 31.66 12.90 -1.89
N SER A 497 31.58 13.53 -0.72
CA SER A 497 30.47 13.32 0.24
C SER A 497 29.51 14.48 0.51
N ASP A 498 29.31 15.48 -0.36
CA ASP A 498 28.26 16.50 -0.12
C ASP A 498 27.45 16.85 -1.40
N LYS A 499 27.26 15.86 -2.28
CA LYS A 499 26.70 16.08 -3.62
C LYS A 499 25.18 16.23 -3.61
N THR A 500 24.67 17.08 -4.51
CA THR A 500 23.24 17.22 -4.77
C THR A 500 22.93 16.67 -6.15
N TYR A 501 22.02 15.70 -6.23
CA TYR A 501 21.61 15.05 -7.46
C TYR A 501 20.12 15.24 -7.70
N ILE A 502 19.76 15.86 -8.81
CA ILE A 502 18.36 16.17 -9.15
C ILE A 502 18.08 15.79 -10.60
N GLY A 503 17.07 14.95 -10.82
CA GLY A 503 16.59 14.61 -12.16
C GLY A 503 15.07 14.75 -12.25
N GLY A 504 14.54 15.07 -13.43
CA GLY A 504 13.09 14.97 -13.63
C GLY A 504 12.58 13.52 -13.52
N PHE A 505 13.41 12.51 -13.81
CA PHE A 505 13.10 11.10 -13.62
C PHE A 505 13.84 10.50 -12.42
N ALA A 506 15.18 10.61 -12.37
CA ALA A 506 15.96 10.05 -11.26
C ALA A 506 17.05 11.00 -10.76
N GLY A 507 17.22 11.08 -9.44
CA GLY A 507 18.35 11.82 -8.87
C GLY A 507 19.67 11.17 -9.25
N ASN A 508 19.83 9.91 -8.85
CA ASN A 508 21.02 9.13 -9.18
C ASN A 508 20.67 7.71 -9.61
N MET A 509 21.36 7.24 -10.64
CA MET A 509 21.30 5.84 -11.07
C MET A 509 22.64 5.17 -10.78
N GLN A 510 22.61 3.98 -10.20
CA GLN A 510 23.82 3.23 -9.85
C GLN A 510 23.67 1.74 -10.15
N GLN A 511 24.80 1.03 -10.12
CA GLN A 511 24.94 -0.41 -10.37
C GLN A 511 24.54 -0.84 -11.80
N SER A 512 25.29 -1.79 -12.36
CA SER A 512 25.07 -2.28 -13.72
C SER A 512 23.71 -2.96 -13.87
N GLY A 513 23.05 -2.72 -15.01
CA GLY A 513 21.85 -3.49 -15.40
C GLY A 513 20.57 -2.68 -15.46
N ASN A 514 20.61 -1.37 -15.17
CA ASN A 514 19.45 -0.51 -15.32
C ASN A 514 19.02 -0.42 -16.80
N LYS A 515 17.75 -0.75 -17.06
CA LYS A 515 17.11 -0.64 -18.39
C LYS A 515 15.86 0.20 -18.26
N ILE A 516 15.88 1.36 -18.90
CA ILE A 516 14.77 2.31 -18.84
C ILE A 516 14.26 2.53 -20.26
N SER A 517 12.98 2.26 -20.49
CA SER A 517 12.40 2.39 -21.82
C SER A 517 11.00 2.98 -21.82
N ASN A 518 10.61 3.60 -22.93
CA ASN A 518 9.26 4.13 -23.13
C ASN A 518 8.82 5.07 -22.00
N VAL A 519 9.55 6.16 -21.83
CA VAL A 519 9.29 7.13 -20.76
C VAL A 519 8.87 8.47 -21.33
N VAL A 520 7.79 9.02 -20.77
CA VAL A 520 7.26 10.34 -21.12
C VAL A 520 7.20 11.21 -19.88
N LEU A 521 8.03 12.26 -19.84
CA LEU A 521 7.95 13.31 -18.82
C LEU A 521 7.28 14.52 -19.47
N ASN A 522 6.13 14.90 -18.94
CA ASN A 522 5.32 15.97 -19.45
C ASN A 522 5.16 17.08 -18.42
N ASN A 523 5.31 18.31 -18.91
CA ASN A 523 5.11 19.54 -18.16
C ASN A 523 6.14 19.68 -17.01
N ILE A 524 7.42 19.47 -17.32
CA ILE A 524 8.52 19.70 -16.39
C ILE A 524 8.64 21.20 -16.12
N GLY A 525 8.60 21.62 -14.86
CA GLY A 525 8.72 23.00 -14.41
C GLY A 525 10.12 23.34 -13.94
N LYS A 526 10.25 23.66 -12.64
CA LYS A 526 11.49 24.14 -12.03
C LYS A 526 12.27 22.98 -11.41
N LEU A 527 13.54 22.85 -11.79
CA LEU A 527 14.51 21.99 -11.11
C LEU A 527 15.57 22.90 -10.49
N SER A 528 15.79 22.82 -9.18
CA SER A 528 16.71 23.70 -8.46
C SER A 528 17.54 22.93 -7.45
N GLY A 529 18.85 22.95 -7.59
CA GLY A 529 19.79 22.32 -6.66
C GLY A 529 20.82 23.31 -6.13
N VAL A 530 21.00 23.34 -4.81
CA VAL A 530 22.05 24.13 -4.17
C VAL A 530 22.96 23.21 -3.37
N SER A 531 24.28 23.37 -3.49
CA SER A 531 25.27 22.78 -2.59
C SER A 531 26.29 23.83 -2.13
N GLN A 532 26.52 23.90 -0.82
CA GLN A 532 27.53 24.80 -0.26
C GLN A 532 28.97 24.28 -0.41
N TYR A 533 29.17 22.96 -0.36
CA TYR A 533 30.50 22.39 -0.18
C TYR A 533 30.97 21.49 -1.33
N ASP A 534 30.10 21.05 -2.24
CA ASP A 534 30.45 20.09 -3.31
C ASP A 534 29.60 20.34 -4.57
N ASN A 535 29.65 19.40 -5.51
CA ASN A 535 29.04 19.47 -6.82
C ASN A 535 27.51 19.36 -6.76
N VAL A 536 26.88 20.02 -7.72
CA VAL A 536 25.45 19.84 -8.04
C VAL A 536 25.35 19.19 -9.40
N TYR A 537 24.63 18.08 -9.50
CA TYR A 537 24.30 17.39 -10.73
C TYR A 537 22.81 17.48 -10.97
N ILE A 538 22.40 18.24 -11.97
CA ILE A 538 20.99 18.49 -12.26
C ILE A 538 20.67 18.31 -13.74
N ALA A 539 19.56 17.65 -14.03
CA ALA A 539 19.04 17.59 -15.40
C ALA A 539 17.56 17.28 -15.49
N GLY A 540 17.00 17.44 -16.70
CA GLY A 540 15.60 17.11 -16.97
C GLY A 540 15.25 15.64 -16.84
N PHE A 541 16.21 14.71 -16.97
CA PHE A 541 15.95 13.28 -16.81
C PHE A 541 16.72 12.70 -15.64
N VAL A 542 18.05 12.59 -15.71
CA VAL A 542 18.88 11.95 -14.67
C VAL A 542 19.92 12.93 -14.12
N GLY A 543 19.96 13.13 -12.80
CA GLY A 543 20.98 13.99 -12.18
C GLY A 543 22.39 13.47 -12.46
N SER A 544 22.70 12.26 -11.99
CA SER A 544 23.97 11.57 -12.30
C SER A 544 23.77 10.06 -12.48
N ASN A 545 24.61 9.43 -13.28
CA ASN A 545 24.89 7.99 -13.15
C ASN A 545 26.36 7.82 -12.80
N ASP A 546 26.58 7.26 -11.62
CA ASP A 546 27.89 6.89 -11.14
C ASP A 546 27.94 5.36 -11.09
N PHE A 547 28.97 4.78 -11.71
CA PHE A 547 29.34 3.37 -11.56
C PHE A 547 28.55 2.34 -12.39
N SER A 548 27.92 2.69 -13.52
CA SER A 548 27.19 1.67 -14.30
C SER A 548 26.95 1.92 -15.79
N ASN A 549 26.87 0.81 -16.54
CA ASN A 549 26.20 0.79 -17.85
C ASN A 549 24.68 0.86 -17.62
N VAL A 550 24.07 1.89 -18.18
CA VAL A 550 22.61 2.10 -18.21
C VAL A 550 22.15 2.19 -19.66
N SER A 551 20.94 1.71 -19.92
CA SER A 551 20.30 1.85 -21.23
C SER A 551 19.03 2.69 -21.12
N PHE A 552 18.92 3.68 -22.01
CA PHE A 552 17.77 4.56 -22.15
C PHE A 552 17.25 4.45 -23.58
N ASN A 553 15.99 4.05 -23.74
CA ASN A 553 15.36 3.90 -25.05
C ASN A 553 13.99 4.57 -25.10
N ASN A 554 13.68 5.30 -26.17
CA ASN A 554 12.36 5.90 -26.40
C ASN A 554 11.93 6.83 -25.24
N ILE A 555 12.68 7.90 -25.04
CA ILE A 555 12.47 8.84 -23.93
C ILE A 555 12.05 10.20 -24.48
N TYR A 556 10.94 10.74 -23.99
CA TYR A 556 10.34 11.98 -24.48
C TYR A 556 10.13 12.95 -23.31
N LEU A 557 10.76 14.13 -23.36
CA LEU A 557 10.66 15.16 -22.33
C LEU A 557 10.03 16.43 -22.89
N TYR A 558 8.98 16.92 -22.24
CA TYR A 558 8.40 18.22 -22.48
C TYR A 558 8.64 19.17 -21.30
N PHE A 559 9.52 20.14 -21.51
CA PHE A 559 9.71 21.28 -20.63
C PHE A 559 8.65 22.33 -20.95
N ASN A 560 7.97 22.83 -19.92
CA ASN A 560 7.03 23.91 -20.08
C ASN A 560 7.72 25.26 -20.42
N PRO A 561 6.98 26.28 -20.87
CA PRO A 561 7.57 27.56 -21.31
C PRO A 561 8.38 28.30 -20.24
N ASN A 562 8.15 27.99 -18.97
CA ASN A 562 8.74 28.64 -17.81
C ASN A 562 9.73 27.70 -17.08
N SER A 563 10.09 26.57 -17.68
CA SER A 563 11.01 25.62 -17.06
C SER A 563 12.35 26.27 -16.77
N THR A 564 12.91 25.90 -15.63
CA THR A 564 14.24 26.35 -15.22
C THR A 564 15.03 25.17 -14.70
N ILE A 565 16.32 25.17 -14.99
CA ILE A 565 17.30 24.26 -14.39
C ILE A 565 18.34 25.14 -13.72
N LEU A 566 18.25 25.25 -12.40
CA LEU A 566 19.09 26.10 -11.56
C LEU A 566 20.01 25.21 -10.74
N ALA A 567 21.32 25.47 -10.82
CA ALA A 567 22.28 24.82 -9.95
C ALA A 567 23.32 25.81 -9.46
N GLU A 568 23.53 25.80 -8.14
CA GLU A 568 24.52 26.62 -7.44
C GLU A 568 25.42 25.70 -6.61
N ALA A 569 26.71 25.69 -6.94
CA ALA A 569 27.74 24.96 -6.21
C ALA A 569 28.81 25.97 -5.76
N ASN A 570 28.88 26.28 -4.47
CA ASN A 570 29.78 27.35 -3.98
C ASN A 570 31.25 26.93 -3.98
N ASN A 571 31.54 25.74 -3.45
CA ASN A 571 32.89 25.16 -3.40
C ASN A 571 33.05 23.94 -4.33
N GLY A 572 32.11 23.76 -5.26
CA GLY A 572 32.09 22.66 -6.23
C GLY A 572 31.74 23.13 -7.64
N THR A 573 31.34 22.19 -8.49
CA THR A 573 30.94 22.42 -9.89
C THR A 573 29.45 22.13 -10.07
N ALA A 574 28.77 23.02 -10.78
CA ALA A 574 27.38 22.85 -11.18
C ALA A 574 27.30 22.19 -12.57
N TYR A 575 27.04 20.88 -12.60
CA TYR A 575 26.79 20.10 -13.80
C TYR A 575 25.30 20.15 -14.16
N LYS A 576 24.99 20.86 -15.24
CA LYS A 576 23.62 21.10 -15.72
C LYS A 576 23.44 20.54 -17.12
N GLY A 577 22.54 19.59 -17.31
CA GLY A 577 22.20 19.07 -18.63
C GLY A 577 20.69 19.06 -18.89
N LYS A 578 20.30 18.98 -20.16
CA LYS A 578 18.87 18.92 -20.51
C LYS A 578 18.33 17.52 -20.26
N PHE A 579 19.14 16.50 -20.53
CA PHE A 579 18.84 15.09 -20.28
C PHE A 579 19.58 14.56 -19.05
N TYR A 580 20.92 14.64 -19.00
CA TYR A 580 21.70 14.19 -17.83
C TYR A 580 22.69 15.23 -17.29
N GLY A 581 22.96 15.21 -15.98
CA GLY A 581 23.94 16.11 -15.36
C GLY A 581 25.38 15.62 -15.51
N SER A 582 25.66 14.37 -15.14
CA SER A 582 26.95 13.72 -15.44
C SER A 582 26.83 12.21 -15.61
N PHE A 583 27.66 11.66 -16.49
CA PHE A 583 27.95 10.23 -16.62
C PHE A 583 29.46 10.05 -16.53
N ASN A 584 29.97 9.82 -15.31
CA ASN A 584 31.40 9.71 -15.05
C ASN A 584 31.92 8.35 -15.54
N ASN A 585 32.87 8.32 -16.48
CA ASN A 585 33.60 7.11 -16.93
C ASN A 585 32.76 5.97 -17.53
N PHE A 586 31.48 6.19 -17.82
CA PHE A 586 30.60 5.21 -18.48
C PHE A 586 29.87 5.85 -19.66
N ASN A 587 29.70 5.08 -20.73
CA ASN A 587 28.90 5.50 -21.87
C ASN A 587 27.49 4.90 -21.73
N PRO A 588 26.46 5.70 -21.48
CA PRO A 588 25.09 5.21 -21.54
C PRO A 588 24.78 4.69 -22.95
N SER A 589 23.96 3.64 -23.05
CA SER A 589 23.34 3.30 -24.32
C SER A 589 22.11 4.21 -24.49
N LEU A 590 22.21 5.22 -25.34
CA LEU A 590 21.10 6.11 -25.66
C LEU A 590 20.43 5.66 -26.97
N SER A 591 19.12 5.75 -27.04
CA SER A 591 18.39 5.49 -28.28
C SER A 591 17.06 6.23 -28.25
N ASN A 592 16.77 6.97 -29.34
CA ASN A 592 15.49 7.63 -29.53
C ASN A 592 15.10 8.55 -28.35
N ILE A 593 15.95 9.53 -28.03
CA ILE A 593 15.74 10.48 -26.93
C ILE A 593 15.32 11.84 -27.50
N HIS A 594 14.17 12.38 -27.12
CA HIS A 594 13.62 13.63 -27.67
C HIS A 594 13.30 14.65 -26.58
N LEU A 595 13.85 15.86 -26.72
CA LEU A 595 13.65 16.95 -25.76
C LEU A 595 12.92 18.12 -26.42
N TYR A 596 11.80 18.54 -25.84
CA TYR A 596 10.96 19.65 -26.31
C TYR A 596 11.03 20.79 -25.29
N TYR A 597 11.51 21.95 -25.71
CA TYR A 597 11.73 23.09 -24.82
C TYR A 597 11.53 24.42 -25.55
N LYS A 598 11.23 25.50 -24.81
CA LYS A 598 11.03 26.81 -25.42
C LYS A 598 12.35 27.38 -25.94
N ASP A 599 12.36 27.85 -27.18
CA ASP A 599 13.54 28.49 -27.76
C ASP A 599 13.99 29.71 -26.93
N GLY A 600 15.30 29.88 -26.80
CA GLY A 600 15.90 30.88 -25.92
C GLY A 600 15.81 30.57 -24.42
N THR A 601 15.25 29.42 -24.00
CA THR A 601 15.31 28.93 -22.61
C THR A 601 16.34 27.83 -22.43
N LEU A 602 16.66 27.47 -21.18
CA LEU A 602 17.68 26.46 -20.84
C LEU A 602 19.06 26.75 -21.48
N ASN A 603 19.42 28.03 -21.59
CA ASN A 603 20.74 28.46 -22.05
C ASN A 603 21.82 28.09 -21.00
N GLY A 604 22.99 27.64 -21.47
CA GLY A 604 24.08 27.22 -20.57
C GLY A 604 23.80 25.92 -19.81
N ILE A 605 22.80 25.14 -20.25
CA ILE A 605 22.48 23.80 -19.77
C ILE A 605 22.99 22.81 -20.83
N ASN A 606 24.22 22.33 -20.70
CA ASN A 606 24.99 21.69 -21.77
C ASN A 606 25.91 20.53 -21.35
N SER A 607 25.77 19.97 -20.15
CA SER A 607 26.62 18.86 -19.67
C SER A 607 26.47 17.58 -20.53
N ASP A 608 25.35 17.47 -21.23
CA ASP A 608 25.00 16.39 -22.14
C ASP A 608 25.16 16.74 -23.63
N SER A 609 25.75 17.90 -23.94
CA SER A 609 25.81 18.42 -25.32
C SER A 609 26.63 17.58 -26.30
N LYS A 610 27.55 16.74 -25.80
CA LYS A 610 28.32 15.82 -26.63
C LYS A 610 27.44 14.77 -27.32
N ASP A 611 26.28 14.44 -26.75
CA ASP A 611 25.39 13.38 -27.24
C ASP A 611 24.23 13.94 -28.08
N TYR A 612 24.20 15.25 -28.32
CA TYR A 612 23.18 15.91 -29.13
C TYR A 612 23.33 15.59 -30.60
N HIS A 613 22.23 15.18 -31.23
CA HIS A 613 22.15 15.05 -32.67
C HIS A 613 22.28 16.44 -33.31
N SER A 614 23.34 16.64 -34.08
CA SER A 614 23.66 17.93 -34.69
C SER A 614 24.48 17.76 -35.97
N THR A 615 24.70 18.84 -36.70
CA THR A 615 25.57 18.82 -37.89
C THR A 615 27.01 18.43 -37.54
N SER A 616 27.49 18.78 -36.34
CA SER A 616 28.82 18.41 -35.84
C SER A 616 28.86 17.05 -35.16
N ASN A 617 27.70 16.50 -34.78
CA ASN A 617 27.58 15.13 -34.28
C ASN A 617 26.32 14.45 -34.88
N PRO A 618 26.39 13.96 -36.13
CA PRO A 618 25.25 13.29 -36.78
C PRO A 618 24.90 11.94 -36.15
N ASN A 619 25.78 11.39 -35.31
CA ASN A 619 25.54 10.17 -34.54
C ASN A 619 24.99 10.45 -33.14
N GLY A 620 24.76 11.72 -32.79
CA GLY A 620 24.13 12.08 -31.54
C GLY A 620 22.73 11.45 -31.42
N GLN A 621 22.40 11.00 -30.22
CA GLN A 621 21.21 10.19 -29.93
C GLN A 621 20.15 10.97 -29.15
N ILE A 622 20.46 12.21 -28.78
CA ILE A 622 19.55 13.16 -28.13
C ILE A 622 19.11 14.20 -29.16
N PHE A 623 17.82 14.19 -29.51
CA PHE A 623 17.22 15.10 -30.47
C PHE A 623 16.59 16.30 -29.74
N LEU A 624 17.01 17.51 -30.14
CA LEU A 624 16.52 18.77 -29.59
C LEU A 624 15.41 19.33 -30.48
N ASN A 625 14.25 19.59 -29.90
CA ASN A 625 13.05 20.10 -30.57
C ASN A 625 12.59 21.43 -29.94
N PRO A 626 13.31 22.54 -30.20
CA PRO A 626 12.92 23.84 -29.66
C PRO A 626 11.59 24.32 -30.25
N TYR A 627 10.76 25.00 -29.43
CA TYR A 627 9.49 25.57 -29.85
C TYR A 627 9.39 27.06 -29.48
N ALA A 628 8.65 27.86 -30.26
CA ALA A 628 8.55 29.30 -30.04
C ALA A 628 7.60 29.69 -28.89
N ASN A 629 6.50 28.94 -28.71
CA ASN A 629 5.50 29.19 -27.67
C ASN A 629 4.81 27.90 -27.18
N ALA A 630 4.09 28.02 -26.07
CA ALA A 630 3.44 26.91 -25.37
C ALA A 630 2.52 26.06 -26.28
N THR A 631 1.72 26.71 -27.12
CA THR A 631 0.78 26.03 -28.02
C THR A 631 1.52 25.16 -29.02
N GLN A 632 2.54 25.72 -29.68
CA GLN A 632 3.38 24.96 -30.62
C GLN A 632 4.09 23.79 -29.93
N GLY A 633 4.62 24.02 -28.72
CA GLY A 633 5.32 23.00 -27.95
C GLY A 633 4.41 21.82 -27.59
N LYS A 634 3.24 22.10 -27.03
CA LYS A 634 2.23 21.08 -26.66
C LYS A 634 1.81 20.26 -27.88
N GLU A 635 1.48 20.91 -29.00
CA GLU A 635 1.06 20.22 -30.22
C GLU A 635 2.18 19.37 -30.84
N SER A 636 3.41 19.91 -30.93
CA SER A 636 4.55 19.17 -31.50
C SER A 636 4.91 17.95 -30.66
N PHE A 637 4.86 18.08 -29.33
CA PHE A 637 5.08 16.98 -28.41
C PHE A 637 4.00 15.90 -28.56
N LYS A 638 2.72 16.31 -28.54
CA LYS A 638 1.59 15.41 -28.74
C LYS A 638 1.71 14.62 -30.05
N GLN A 639 1.95 15.30 -31.17
CA GLN A 639 2.09 14.65 -32.48
C GLN A 639 3.27 13.66 -32.52
N ALA A 640 4.37 13.98 -31.83
CA ALA A 640 5.50 13.07 -31.75
C ALA A 640 5.17 11.78 -30.98
N LEU A 641 4.42 11.90 -29.89
CA LEU A 641 3.93 10.76 -29.12
C LEU A 641 2.91 9.93 -29.92
N GLU A 642 1.92 10.57 -30.55
CA GLU A 642 0.93 9.91 -31.41
C GLU A 642 1.59 9.18 -32.58
N LYS A 643 2.68 9.73 -33.14
CA LYS A 643 3.47 9.06 -34.17
C LYS A 643 4.03 7.72 -33.67
N GLN A 644 4.46 7.65 -32.41
CA GLN A 644 5.02 6.41 -31.83
C GLN A 644 3.96 5.34 -31.55
N ASN A 645 2.67 5.69 -31.51
CA ASN A 645 1.58 4.70 -31.40
C ASN A 645 1.31 3.95 -32.70
N ASN A 646 1.83 4.42 -33.85
CA ASN A 646 1.60 3.79 -35.15
C ASN A 646 2.56 2.63 -35.41
N SER A 647 2.28 1.82 -36.44
CA SER A 647 3.08 0.63 -36.74
C SER A 647 4.56 0.92 -36.99
N GLY A 648 5.44 0.16 -36.33
CA GLY A 648 6.88 0.38 -36.29
C GLY A 648 7.33 1.47 -35.29
N GLY A 649 6.39 2.06 -34.54
CA GLY A 649 6.66 3.07 -33.51
C GLY A 649 6.97 2.48 -32.14
N ALA A 650 7.59 3.27 -31.26
CA ALA A 650 8.03 2.84 -29.94
C ALA A 650 6.89 2.40 -28.99
N PHE A 651 5.67 2.87 -29.22
CA PHE A 651 4.51 2.65 -28.36
C PHE A 651 3.43 1.79 -29.06
N GLU A 652 3.72 1.19 -30.21
CA GLU A 652 2.77 0.37 -30.99
C GLU A 652 2.11 -0.73 -30.16
N THR A 653 2.86 -1.38 -29.26
CA THR A 653 2.35 -2.49 -28.44
C THR A 653 1.63 -2.05 -27.17
N ASN A 654 1.80 -0.80 -26.76
CA ASN A 654 1.14 -0.20 -25.60
C ASN A 654 1.04 1.32 -25.85
N ASN A 655 -0.08 1.74 -26.44
CA ASN A 655 -0.24 3.10 -26.91
C ASN A 655 -0.22 4.09 -25.75
N ILE A 656 0.41 5.25 -25.96
CA ILE A 656 0.24 6.38 -25.05
C ILE A 656 -1.04 7.15 -25.38
N GLN A 657 -1.81 7.44 -24.35
CA GLN A 657 -3.06 8.18 -24.37
C GLN A 657 -2.92 9.42 -23.48
N TYR A 658 -3.92 10.30 -23.50
CA TYR A 658 -3.95 11.44 -22.59
C TYR A 658 -5.38 11.81 -22.20
N THR A 659 -5.53 12.30 -20.97
CA THR A 659 -6.69 13.05 -20.49
C THR A 659 -6.32 14.51 -20.30
N GLN A 660 -7.25 15.36 -19.85
CA GLN A 660 -6.97 16.74 -19.47
C GLN A 660 -7.30 16.96 -18.00
N ASP A 661 -6.44 17.71 -17.31
CA ASP A 661 -6.75 18.20 -15.96
C ASP A 661 -7.72 19.40 -16.00
N SER A 662 -8.13 19.88 -14.83
CA SER A 662 -9.03 21.04 -14.69
C SER A 662 -8.45 22.35 -15.25
N ASN A 663 -7.14 22.42 -15.47
CA ASN A 663 -6.44 23.56 -16.06
C ASN A 663 -6.22 23.38 -17.58
N GLY A 664 -6.73 22.30 -18.18
CA GLY A 664 -6.58 21.97 -19.60
C GLY A 664 -5.19 21.48 -19.99
N ASN A 665 -4.36 21.06 -19.03
CA ASN A 665 -3.08 20.40 -19.33
C ASN A 665 -3.32 18.93 -19.64
N SER A 666 -2.65 18.41 -20.67
CA SER A 666 -2.67 17.00 -21.00
C SER A 666 -1.99 16.18 -19.91
N ILE A 667 -2.62 15.09 -19.47
CA ILE A 667 -2.07 14.08 -18.56
C ILE A 667 -1.88 12.80 -19.36
N TYR A 668 -0.64 12.50 -19.73
CA TYR A 668 -0.32 11.33 -20.53
C TYR A 668 -0.24 10.08 -19.66
N HIS A 669 -0.68 8.95 -20.21
CA HIS A 669 -0.63 7.63 -19.58
C HIS A 669 -0.65 6.55 -20.65
N PHE A 670 -0.09 5.39 -20.37
CA PHE A 670 -0.12 4.26 -21.30
C PHE A 670 -1.49 3.55 -21.25
N ALA A 671 -1.95 2.96 -22.34
CA ALA A 671 -3.34 2.46 -22.45
C ALA A 671 -3.68 1.40 -21.40
N ASN A 672 -2.69 0.61 -20.99
CA ASN A 672 -2.88 -0.41 -19.96
C ASN A 672 -2.81 0.15 -18.53
N THR A 673 -2.47 1.43 -18.31
CA THR A 673 -2.40 2.00 -16.94
C THR A 673 -3.80 2.12 -16.39
N THR A 674 -4.07 1.45 -15.27
CA THR A 674 -5.34 1.57 -14.55
C THR A 674 -5.48 2.96 -13.95
N GLY A 675 -5.93 3.90 -14.77
CA GLY A 675 -6.37 5.24 -14.37
C GLY A 675 -7.89 5.43 -14.39
N ALA A 676 -8.68 4.40 -14.77
CA ALA A 676 -10.13 4.57 -14.97
C ALA A 676 -11.05 3.43 -14.50
N ASN A 677 -10.56 2.23 -14.14
CA ASN A 677 -11.43 1.05 -13.91
C ASN A 677 -11.22 0.29 -12.59
N VAL A 678 -10.34 0.75 -11.68
CA VAL A 678 -10.42 0.27 -10.29
C VAL A 678 -11.48 1.14 -9.64
N THR A 679 -12.72 0.67 -9.63
CA THR A 679 -13.75 1.26 -8.78
C THR A 679 -13.55 0.70 -7.37
N PRO A 680 -13.97 1.42 -6.31
CA PRO A 680 -14.12 0.82 -4.99
C PRO A 680 -14.81 -0.55 -5.14
N PRO A 681 -14.47 -1.56 -4.31
CA PRO A 681 -15.14 -2.84 -4.38
C PRO A 681 -16.63 -2.57 -4.45
N SER A 682 -17.25 -3.05 -5.52
CA SER A 682 -18.69 -2.90 -5.69
C SER A 682 -19.32 -3.36 -4.40
N ILE A 683 -20.17 -2.53 -3.80
CA ILE A 683 -21.11 -2.94 -2.75
C ILE A 683 -22.09 -3.90 -3.44
N ILE A 684 -21.60 -5.09 -3.79
CA ILE A 684 -22.42 -6.28 -3.85
C ILE A 684 -22.28 -6.75 -2.41
N PRO A 685 -23.18 -6.35 -1.48
CA PRO A 685 -23.34 -7.19 -0.31
C PRO A 685 -23.41 -8.62 -0.85
N PRO A 686 -22.74 -9.63 -0.27
CA PRO A 686 -23.17 -11.00 -0.56
C PRO A 686 -24.66 -10.94 -0.43
N SER A 687 -25.39 -11.22 -1.51
CA SER A 687 -26.79 -10.84 -1.58
C SER A 687 -27.42 -11.22 -0.24
N ILE A 688 -27.69 -10.20 0.57
CA ILE A 688 -28.96 -10.19 1.25
C ILE A 688 -29.85 -10.10 0.04
N ASP A 689 -30.18 -11.27 -0.49
CA ASP A 689 -31.09 -11.40 -1.59
C ASP A 689 -32.45 -11.09 -0.97
N THR A 690 -32.64 -9.79 -0.74
CA THR A 690 -33.95 -9.20 -0.61
C THR A 690 -34.42 -8.82 -2.01
N ASP A 691 -33.95 -9.47 -3.09
CA ASP A 691 -34.77 -9.53 -4.30
C ASP A 691 -36.11 -10.14 -3.88
N PRO A 692 -37.19 -9.36 -3.77
CA PRO A 692 -38.49 -9.87 -3.37
C PRO A 692 -39.08 -10.78 -4.46
N SER A 693 -38.39 -10.88 -5.62
CA SER A 693 -38.79 -11.67 -6.79
C SER A 693 -38.12 -13.04 -6.88
N LEU A 694 -37.07 -13.30 -6.10
CA LEU A 694 -36.61 -14.67 -5.83
C LEU A 694 -37.35 -15.20 -4.59
N PRO A 695 -37.90 -16.42 -4.64
CA PRO A 695 -38.63 -16.96 -3.50
C PRO A 695 -37.64 -17.16 -2.34
N ASN A 696 -37.66 -16.22 -1.40
CA ASN A 696 -37.09 -16.41 -0.09
C ASN A 696 -37.91 -17.53 0.57
N ILE A 697 -37.39 -18.76 0.55
CA ILE A 697 -38.04 -19.86 1.25
C ILE A 697 -37.70 -19.69 2.72
N ASP A 698 -38.44 -18.80 3.40
CA ASP A 698 -38.65 -18.93 4.83
C ASP A 698 -39.42 -20.24 5.01
N LEU A 699 -38.68 -21.28 5.39
CA LEU A 699 -39.26 -22.60 5.64
C LEU A 699 -40.28 -22.54 6.78
N GLY A 700 -40.31 -21.50 7.62
CA GLY A 700 -41.09 -21.56 8.86
C GLY A 700 -40.83 -22.89 9.59
N ASN A 701 -41.85 -23.46 10.23
CA ASN A 701 -41.81 -24.86 10.63
C ASN A 701 -42.18 -25.75 9.43
N VAL A 702 -41.22 -26.11 8.57
CA VAL A 702 -41.44 -27.17 7.57
C VAL A 702 -41.28 -28.53 8.23
N ALA A 703 -42.40 -29.20 8.46
CA ALA A 703 -42.42 -30.65 8.66
C ALA A 703 -42.45 -31.31 7.27
N LEU A 704 -41.40 -32.08 6.93
CA LEU A 704 -41.44 -32.97 5.78
C LEU A 704 -42.25 -34.21 6.16
N GLU A 705 -43.57 -34.16 5.99
CA GLU A 705 -44.39 -35.36 6.00
C GLU A 705 -44.15 -36.17 4.71
N LYS A 706 -43.90 -37.47 4.87
CA LYS A 706 -43.64 -38.39 3.76
C LYS A 706 -44.96 -38.97 3.25
N ASP A 707 -45.02 -39.15 1.94
CA ASP A 707 -45.61 -40.38 1.36
C ASP A 707 -44.67 -41.58 1.61
#